data_AF-A0A507FAU8-F1
#
_entry.id   AF-A0A507FAU8-F1
#
_cell.length_a   1.000
_cell.length_b   1.000
_cell.length_c   1.000
_cell.angle_alpha   90.00
_cell.angle_beta   90.00
_cell.angle_gamma   90.00
#
_symmetry.space_group_name_H-M   'P 1'
#
loop_
_entity.id
_entity.type
_entity.pdbx_description
1 polymer ?
#
loop_
_entity_poly.entity_id
_entity_poly.type
_entity_poly.pdbx_seq_one_letter_code
_entity_poly.pdbx_strand_id
1 'polypeptide(L)'
;MKFGYRLAEQRKPEWEYYYIKYDLCKRFLKNTSSNLSEVDEAAFVEILDRELEKVASFRKMKGDELSRRVSKCERSFSELCRRFPSISELVSSPVLGASTEETMLVKLREEVNKILTEVGDLSKYTRLNYAGFMKILKKHDRYTQFQLKPTFLIRMRERPFYEESVDSLIIRLSRIFQNVRTGGKGGLGTDMKEDLPDRFVRKTTKYWVHYDKVDDLRNQILKKIPILIVKDKKGSIEDVPNPAVSTVYLDNESFDLFHERVERKAGSQLIRLRWYGDMDASDIFVERKVLKWKARVEQEDEDETTVGKPVPEHSIFDEETEKSRFTVKETKMNDYLAGRYKMDKSIQKQNEKLVLESVQSPTFGPLVGSVSSRTAQSLSTLQSPSLVATTTRTAVPSSGRLESLARLSNEISNTIQSKKLRPVLRTFYNRTAFQVPGDLRVRISLDTELTFIREDNMGRERSGNNWRRPDCGATWPFDYLDKADVDGFPYAILEVKIQMVEGGSEPDWVKKLVNDSMIREVPTFSKYVHGVAHFFENKIVSIPPWMTLIEKEFGISGGKRLQPSDVLDSNGSLIASQIPSPMSRGVNPVLESRRPTEAAEEIPLGTAALVGFQAIDVTKRIVIPVRIEPKVYFANERTFLTWLHFVIVLCSTALGLLNFGDKVGQTAGVMFTLVAFLFMLHALFLQQWRAEMISMRGNKPFDDVWGPTVLSIVLIVAVGLNLYLKFPIIKKKLIGPVGFSNLPNQVHRKSIKKGFQFTVMVVGESGLGKSTLVNTLFNTSLYPAKDSKVELTNEIPSTVEIQAIAADIEENGVKLKLTVVDTPGFGDFINNEESWAPILENIEARFDAFLDQENRVNRKRIVDTRVHACLYFIAPTGHALKPLDIEFMKRLAGRVNLIPVVAKSDTLTEEELKLFKSRILDDIAANKINIYQPPTYENDDPETIQENKEIVSRIPFAVVGADRDIDMGNGRKIRGRKYPWGIIEVDNEEHCDFVKLRQMLIRTHMEELKEFTNEVLYESYRTAKLAETGGDIAVHSNPMKKLEADKAAHDAKLAKMESEMKAVFDQKVAEKEAKLKQAEEELYARHREMKEQLELKQRRMSPKPVQTPKKGFFSK
;
A
#
# COMPACT_ATOMS: atom_id res chain seq x y z
N MET A 1 -11.10 25.13 -39.14
CA MET A 1 -11.56 26.40 -38.53
C MET A 1 -10.41 27.17 -37.89
N LYS A 2 -10.38 28.51 -38.02
CA LYS A 2 -9.38 29.37 -37.36
C LYS A 2 -9.57 29.29 -35.83
N PHE A 3 -8.51 29.00 -35.07
CA PHE A 3 -8.62 28.77 -33.61
C PHE A 3 -9.30 29.91 -32.83
N GLY A 4 -9.10 31.17 -33.23
CA GLY A 4 -9.79 32.31 -32.59
C GLY A 4 -11.32 32.23 -32.67
N TYR A 5 -11.86 31.72 -33.79
CA TYR A 5 -13.30 31.50 -33.93
C TYR A 5 -13.79 30.37 -32.99
N ARG A 6 -13.05 29.26 -32.94
CA ARG A 6 -13.33 28.15 -32.02
C ARG A 6 -13.27 28.59 -30.55
N LEU A 7 -12.33 29.45 -30.19
CA LEU A 7 -12.22 30.00 -28.83
C LEU A 7 -13.42 30.90 -28.51
N ALA A 8 -13.85 31.73 -29.46
CA ALA A 8 -15.01 32.62 -29.30
C ALA A 8 -16.34 31.85 -29.14
N GLU A 9 -16.47 30.71 -29.84
CA GLU A 9 -17.66 29.85 -29.80
C GLU A 9 -17.70 28.95 -28.55
N GLN A 10 -16.55 28.40 -28.13
CA GLN A 10 -16.49 27.40 -27.05
C GLN A 10 -16.26 28.02 -25.66
N ARG A 11 -15.93 29.30 -25.55
CA ARG A 11 -15.73 30.00 -24.27
C ARG A 11 -17.05 30.19 -23.52
N LYS A 12 -16.97 30.18 -22.20
CA LYS A 12 -18.10 30.54 -21.33
C LYS A 12 -18.26 32.07 -21.30
N PRO A 13 -19.47 32.61 -21.59
CA PRO A 13 -19.69 34.06 -21.65
C PRO A 13 -19.30 34.79 -20.36
N GLU A 14 -19.65 34.23 -19.20
CA GLU A 14 -19.34 34.80 -17.88
C GLU A 14 -17.84 34.95 -17.61
N TRP A 15 -17.00 34.15 -18.28
CA TRP A 15 -15.56 34.09 -18.02
C TRP A 15 -14.74 34.70 -19.17
N GLU A 16 -15.39 35.38 -20.11
CA GLU A 16 -14.77 35.92 -21.32
C GLU A 16 -13.48 36.70 -21.06
N TYR A 17 -13.48 37.58 -20.04
CA TYR A 17 -12.33 38.42 -19.70
C TYR A 17 -11.08 37.60 -19.32
N TYR A 18 -11.30 36.47 -18.65
CA TYR A 18 -10.24 35.63 -18.09
C TYR A 18 -9.62 34.69 -19.11
N TYR A 19 -10.22 34.49 -20.28
CA TYR A 19 -9.58 33.72 -21.35
C TYR A 19 -8.38 34.47 -21.95
N ILE A 20 -7.44 33.70 -22.51
CA ILE A 20 -6.32 34.23 -23.28
C ILE A 20 -6.84 35.09 -24.44
N LYS A 21 -6.35 36.33 -24.53
CA LYS A 21 -6.66 37.25 -25.64
C LYS A 21 -5.87 36.85 -26.89
N TYR A 22 -6.21 35.70 -27.45
CA TYR A 22 -5.51 35.10 -28.61
C TYR A 22 -5.48 36.03 -29.82
N ASP A 23 -6.57 36.75 -30.11
CA ASP A 23 -6.62 37.67 -31.25
C ASP A 23 -5.77 38.94 -31.04
N LEU A 24 -5.58 39.40 -29.79
CA LEU A 24 -4.66 40.48 -29.46
C LEU A 24 -3.22 40.05 -29.77
N CYS A 25 -2.80 38.91 -29.23
CA CYS A 25 -1.46 38.35 -29.44
C CYS A 25 -1.20 38.09 -30.94
N LYS A 26 -2.21 37.59 -31.65
CA LYS A 26 -2.14 37.34 -33.08
C LYS A 26 -2.09 38.61 -33.93
N ARG A 27 -2.73 39.72 -33.50
CA ARG A 27 -2.62 41.02 -34.17
C ARG A 27 -1.24 41.61 -33.96
N PHE A 28 -0.70 41.51 -32.74
CA PHE A 28 0.66 41.93 -32.42
C PHE A 28 1.68 41.27 -33.36
N LEU A 29 1.67 39.94 -33.47
CA LEU A 29 2.55 39.19 -34.38
C LEU A 29 2.37 39.51 -35.87
N LYS A 30 1.19 39.99 -36.27
CA LYS A 30 0.92 40.37 -37.67
C LYS A 30 1.41 41.78 -37.99
N ASN A 31 1.30 42.70 -37.04
CA ASN A 31 1.66 44.10 -37.24
C ASN A 31 3.18 44.30 -37.23
N THR A 32 3.93 43.46 -36.52
CA THR A 32 5.40 43.55 -36.38
C THR A 32 6.17 42.72 -37.43
N SER A 33 5.51 42.27 -38.50
CA SER A 33 5.96 41.18 -39.37
C SER A 33 7.12 41.47 -40.35
N SER A 34 7.79 42.63 -40.27
CA SER A 34 8.90 42.96 -41.18
C SER A 34 10.29 43.09 -40.55
N ASN A 35 10.43 43.37 -39.24
CA ASN A 35 11.71 43.34 -38.49
C ASN A 35 11.42 43.36 -36.99
N LEU A 36 11.32 42.20 -36.34
CA LEU A 36 11.05 42.12 -34.89
C LEU A 36 12.33 42.45 -34.10
N SER A 37 12.33 43.57 -33.37
CA SER A 37 13.44 43.95 -32.47
C SER A 37 13.46 43.09 -31.21
N GLU A 38 14.61 42.97 -30.54
CA GLU A 38 14.69 42.40 -29.18
C GLU A 38 13.73 43.09 -28.20
N VAL A 39 13.45 44.38 -28.43
CA VAL A 39 12.48 45.18 -27.64
C VAL A 39 11.04 44.73 -27.89
N ASP A 40 10.69 44.39 -29.15
CA ASP A 40 9.36 43.90 -29.50
C ASP A 40 9.13 42.47 -28.99
N GLU A 41 10.19 41.66 -28.98
CA GLU A 41 10.19 40.32 -28.38
C GLU A 41 9.96 40.40 -26.87
N ALA A 42 10.68 41.29 -26.17
CA ALA A 42 10.47 41.52 -24.75
C ALA A 42 9.04 41.99 -24.45
N ALA A 43 8.48 42.90 -25.25
CA ALA A 43 7.10 43.37 -25.11
C ALA A 43 6.07 42.26 -25.37
N PHE A 44 6.32 41.38 -26.35
CA PHE A 44 5.46 40.24 -26.61
C PHE A 44 5.46 39.23 -25.46
N VAL A 45 6.65 38.95 -24.91
CA VAL A 45 6.84 38.09 -23.75
C VAL A 45 6.12 38.65 -22.53
N GLU A 46 6.21 39.95 -22.27
CA GLU A 46 5.49 40.61 -21.17
C GLU A 46 3.96 40.48 -21.31
N ILE A 47 3.44 40.63 -22.54
CA ILE A 47 2.00 40.42 -22.82
C ILE A 47 1.61 38.97 -22.52
N LEU A 48 2.43 38.00 -22.93
CA LEU A 48 2.17 36.58 -22.68
C LEU A 48 2.26 36.24 -21.19
N ASP A 49 3.22 36.79 -20.45
CA ASP A 49 3.38 36.59 -19.01
C ASP A 49 2.18 37.18 -18.23
N ARG A 50 1.71 38.37 -18.61
CA ARG A 50 0.49 38.97 -18.03
C ARG A 50 -0.76 38.12 -18.30
N GLU A 51 -0.88 37.59 -19.51
CA GLU A 51 -2.00 36.70 -19.85
C GLU A 51 -1.90 35.35 -19.12
N LEU A 52 -0.69 34.81 -18.93
CA LEU A 52 -0.44 33.60 -18.15
C LEU A 52 -0.84 33.80 -16.68
N GLU A 53 -0.42 34.92 -16.08
CA GLU A 53 -0.78 35.27 -14.70
C GLU A 53 -2.28 35.45 -14.52
N LYS A 54 -2.95 36.13 -15.46
CA LYS A 54 -4.41 36.27 -15.45
C LYS A 54 -5.13 34.93 -15.50
N VAL A 55 -4.69 34.02 -16.37
CA VAL A 55 -5.31 32.68 -16.50
C VAL A 55 -5.06 31.84 -15.25
N ALA A 56 -3.82 31.83 -14.74
CA ALA A 56 -3.45 31.06 -13.57
C ALA A 56 -4.14 31.56 -12.29
N SER A 57 -4.20 32.89 -12.09
CA SER A 57 -4.86 33.50 -10.93
C SER A 57 -6.37 33.24 -10.91
N PHE A 58 -7.04 33.38 -12.06
CA PHE A 58 -8.47 33.07 -12.17
C PHE A 58 -8.75 31.60 -11.89
N ARG A 59 -7.97 30.69 -12.48
CA ARG A 59 -8.11 29.24 -12.26
C ARG A 59 -7.95 28.88 -10.78
N LYS A 60 -6.96 29.45 -10.10
CA LYS A 60 -6.73 29.25 -8.66
C LYS A 60 -7.90 29.81 -7.83
N MET A 61 -8.31 31.05 -8.09
CA MET A 61 -9.42 31.69 -7.38
C MET A 61 -10.73 30.90 -7.51
N LYS A 62 -11.05 30.42 -8.72
CA LYS A 62 -12.23 29.57 -8.95
C LYS A 62 -12.10 28.17 -8.34
N GLY A 63 -10.91 27.57 -8.38
CA GLY A 63 -10.65 26.30 -7.67
C GLY A 63 -10.90 26.41 -6.17
N ASP A 64 -10.42 27.48 -5.53
CA ASP A 64 -10.61 27.75 -4.11
C ASP A 64 -12.09 28.03 -3.76
N GLU A 65 -12.81 28.78 -4.61
CA GLU A 65 -14.24 29.04 -4.46
C GLU A 65 -15.04 27.73 -4.48
N LEU A 66 -14.79 26.87 -5.47
CA LEU A 66 -15.45 25.57 -5.59
C LEU A 66 -15.12 24.67 -4.40
N SER A 67 -13.86 24.64 -3.94
CA SER A 67 -13.45 23.87 -2.76
C SER A 67 -14.17 24.32 -1.48
N ARG A 68 -14.37 25.64 -1.29
CA ARG A 68 -15.15 26.18 -0.17
C ARG A 68 -16.63 25.79 -0.25
N ARG A 69 -17.24 25.84 -1.44
CA ARG A 69 -18.63 25.41 -1.67
C ARG A 69 -18.82 23.92 -1.39
N VAL A 70 -17.91 23.08 -1.86
CA VAL A 70 -17.89 21.63 -1.55
C VAL A 70 -17.80 21.41 -0.04
N SER A 71 -16.89 22.10 0.65
CA SER A 71 -16.73 22.00 2.10
C SER A 71 -17.98 22.47 2.87
N LYS A 72 -18.71 23.45 2.34
CA LYS A 72 -20.00 23.88 2.89
C LYS A 72 -21.05 22.78 2.74
N CYS A 73 -21.15 22.15 1.57
CA CYS A 73 -22.05 21.02 1.34
C CYS A 73 -21.73 19.83 2.26
N GLU A 74 -20.45 19.51 2.49
CA GLU A 74 -20.02 18.45 3.41
C GLU A 74 -20.47 18.72 4.86
N ARG A 75 -20.31 19.97 5.33
CA ARG A 75 -20.75 20.38 6.67
C ARG A 75 -22.27 20.32 6.79
N SER A 76 -23.01 20.86 5.82
CA SER A 76 -24.48 20.81 5.81
C SER A 76 -25.00 19.38 5.79
N PHE A 77 -24.35 18.48 5.06
CA PHE A 77 -24.69 17.05 5.07
C PHE A 77 -24.38 16.39 6.43
N SER A 78 -23.22 16.69 7.02
CA SER A 78 -22.83 16.15 8.34
C SER A 78 -23.77 16.61 9.45
N GLU A 79 -24.24 17.86 9.38
CA GLU A 79 -25.24 18.42 10.30
C GLU A 79 -26.59 17.71 10.17
N LEU A 80 -27.03 17.41 8.94
CA LEU A 80 -28.24 16.61 8.69
C LEU A 80 -28.12 15.19 9.27
N CYS A 81 -26.97 14.52 9.08
CA CYS A 81 -26.74 13.19 9.66
C CYS A 81 -26.63 13.19 11.20
N ARG A 82 -26.15 14.28 11.81
CA ARG A 82 -26.15 14.41 13.28
C ARG A 82 -27.56 14.55 13.86
N ARG A 83 -28.46 15.17 13.10
CA ARG A 83 -29.86 15.36 13.48
C ARG A 83 -30.71 14.11 13.27
N PHE A 84 -30.40 13.30 12.25
CA PHE A 84 -31.18 12.10 11.92
C PHE A 84 -30.26 10.92 11.59
N PRO A 85 -30.18 9.91 12.47
CA PRO A 85 -29.38 8.70 12.24
C PRO A 85 -29.94 7.79 11.14
N SER A 86 -31.24 7.88 10.81
CA SER A 86 -31.88 7.05 9.81
C SER A 86 -32.84 7.83 8.87
N ILE A 87 -32.80 7.53 7.57
CA ILE A 87 -33.74 8.10 6.57
C ILE A 87 -35.19 7.65 6.85
N SER A 88 -35.36 6.47 7.45
CA SER A 88 -36.67 5.96 7.85
C SER A 88 -37.33 6.87 8.90
N GLU A 89 -36.58 7.45 9.83
CA GLU A 89 -37.11 8.48 10.75
C GLU A 89 -37.37 9.83 10.08
N LEU A 90 -36.56 10.20 9.08
CA LEU A 90 -36.76 11.42 8.28
C LEU A 90 -38.12 11.43 7.55
N VAL A 91 -38.62 10.26 7.16
CA VAL A 91 -39.90 10.09 6.45
C VAL A 91 -41.07 9.80 7.42
N SER A 92 -40.79 9.43 8.67
CA SER A 92 -41.80 8.88 9.60
C SER A 92 -42.10 9.76 10.82
N SER A 93 -41.42 10.91 11.00
CA SER A 93 -41.69 11.82 12.13
C SER A 93 -42.96 12.66 11.88
N PRO A 94 -43.98 12.62 12.76
CA PRO A 94 -45.23 13.38 12.59
C PRO A 94 -45.16 14.83 13.10
N VAL A 95 -44.02 15.28 13.62
CA VAL A 95 -43.90 16.56 14.33
C VAL A 95 -42.98 17.49 13.54
N LEU A 96 -43.59 18.53 12.95
CA LEU A 96 -43.05 19.53 12.00
C LEU A 96 -42.88 19.07 10.52
N GLY A 97 -43.98 19.20 9.76
CA GLY A 97 -44.00 19.65 8.37
C GLY A 97 -43.02 18.99 7.38
N ALA A 98 -43.49 17.93 6.72
CA ALA A 98 -42.87 17.20 5.62
C ALA A 98 -42.35 18.05 4.42
N SER A 99 -42.52 19.37 4.41
CA SER A 99 -42.09 20.25 3.32
C SER A 99 -40.71 20.89 3.50
N THR A 100 -40.20 21.05 4.72
CA THR A 100 -38.98 21.87 4.94
C THR A 100 -37.68 21.07 4.77
N GLU A 101 -37.67 19.80 5.16
CA GLU A 101 -36.46 18.98 5.29
C GLU A 101 -36.15 18.16 4.02
N GLU A 102 -37.16 17.62 3.35
CA GLU A 102 -37.01 17.11 1.96
C GLU A 102 -36.51 18.23 1.03
N THR A 103 -36.99 19.46 1.25
CA THR A 103 -36.50 20.65 0.54
C THR A 103 -35.01 20.92 0.80
N MET A 104 -34.45 20.59 1.98
CA MET A 104 -33.01 20.76 2.23
C MET A 104 -32.16 19.75 1.47
N LEU A 105 -32.58 18.49 1.38
CA LEU A 105 -31.87 17.46 0.58
C LEU A 105 -31.96 17.75 -0.92
N VAL A 106 -33.11 18.24 -1.40
CA VAL A 106 -33.29 18.70 -2.78
C VAL A 106 -32.39 19.91 -3.06
N LYS A 107 -32.37 20.91 -2.19
CA LYS A 107 -31.47 22.08 -2.30
C LYS A 107 -30.00 21.68 -2.28
N LEU A 108 -29.61 20.74 -1.42
CA LEU A 108 -28.24 20.22 -1.36
C LEU A 108 -27.86 19.50 -2.67
N ARG A 109 -28.77 18.69 -3.22
CA ARG A 109 -28.59 18.02 -4.51
C ARG A 109 -28.47 19.00 -5.68
N GLU A 110 -29.32 20.03 -5.71
CA GLU A 110 -29.24 21.10 -6.72
C GLU A 110 -27.91 21.85 -6.64
N GLU A 111 -27.45 22.18 -5.43
CA GLU A 111 -26.18 22.86 -5.23
C GLU A 111 -25.00 21.99 -5.68
N VAL A 112 -25.00 20.69 -5.35
CA VAL A 112 -23.99 19.73 -5.84
C VAL A 112 -23.98 19.66 -7.38
N ASN A 113 -25.16 19.66 -8.03
CA ASN A 113 -25.26 19.66 -9.49
C ASN A 113 -24.74 20.95 -10.14
N LYS A 114 -24.95 22.11 -9.49
CA LYS A 114 -24.38 23.40 -9.92
C LYS A 114 -22.87 23.37 -9.83
N ILE A 115 -22.32 22.95 -8.68
CA ILE A 115 -20.86 22.83 -8.47
C ILE A 115 -20.26 21.88 -9.51
N LEU A 116 -20.88 20.74 -9.80
CA LEU A 116 -20.41 19.78 -10.79
C LEU A 116 -20.35 20.38 -12.21
N THR A 117 -21.35 21.19 -12.58
CA THR A 117 -21.37 21.86 -13.89
C THR A 117 -20.25 22.90 -13.98
N GLU A 118 -20.02 23.68 -12.92
CA GLU A 118 -18.94 24.66 -12.86
C GLU A 118 -17.53 24.03 -12.85
N VAL A 119 -17.37 22.86 -12.20
CA VAL A 119 -16.14 22.04 -12.25
C VAL A 119 -15.84 21.59 -13.68
N GLY A 120 -16.88 21.20 -14.44
CA GLY A 120 -16.76 20.90 -15.87
C GLY A 120 -16.31 22.11 -16.69
N ASP A 121 -16.95 23.25 -16.48
CA ASP A 121 -16.59 24.49 -17.15
C ASP A 121 -15.13 24.90 -16.86
N LEU A 122 -14.67 24.75 -15.61
CA LEU A 122 -13.29 25.06 -15.20
C LEU A 122 -12.26 24.15 -15.90
N SER A 123 -12.61 22.87 -16.08
CA SER A 123 -11.79 21.91 -16.83
C SER A 123 -11.68 22.32 -18.30
N LYS A 124 -12.82 22.69 -18.92
CA LYS A 124 -12.87 23.22 -20.30
C LYS A 124 -12.07 24.51 -20.45
N TYR A 125 -12.19 25.44 -19.49
CA TYR A 125 -11.42 26.69 -19.45
C TYR A 125 -9.92 26.42 -19.47
N THR A 126 -9.45 25.51 -18.62
CA THR A 126 -8.02 25.15 -18.51
C THR A 126 -7.48 24.60 -19.83
N ARG A 127 -8.21 23.65 -20.45
CA ARG A 127 -7.85 23.02 -21.72
C ARG A 127 -7.81 24.01 -22.89
N LEU A 128 -8.81 24.89 -23.00
CA LEU A 128 -8.87 25.89 -24.06
C LEU A 128 -7.74 26.93 -23.95
N ASN A 129 -7.43 27.39 -22.74
CA ASN A 129 -6.33 28.33 -22.52
C ASN A 129 -4.97 27.70 -22.78
N TYR A 130 -4.73 26.47 -22.30
CA TYR A 130 -3.50 25.73 -22.61
C TYR A 130 -3.29 25.55 -24.12
N ALA A 131 -4.35 25.13 -24.84
CA ALA A 131 -4.31 25.04 -26.30
C ALA A 131 -4.07 26.42 -26.97
N GLY A 132 -4.58 27.49 -26.37
CA GLY A 132 -4.34 28.86 -26.82
C GLY A 132 -2.88 29.29 -26.69
N PHE A 133 -2.25 29.05 -25.54
CA PHE A 133 -0.82 29.28 -25.33
C PHE A 133 0.03 28.43 -26.30
N MET A 134 -0.25 27.14 -26.44
CA MET A 134 0.51 26.29 -27.36
C MET A 134 0.39 26.72 -28.82
N LYS A 135 -0.80 27.17 -29.24
CA LYS A 135 -1.02 27.65 -30.62
C LYS A 135 -0.39 29.01 -30.87
N ILE A 136 -0.40 29.93 -29.90
CA ILE A 136 0.24 31.24 -30.08
C ILE A 136 1.77 31.10 -30.06
N LEU A 137 2.35 30.25 -29.21
CA LEU A 137 3.78 29.96 -29.19
C LEU A 137 4.24 29.29 -30.49
N LYS A 138 3.51 28.26 -30.96
CA LYS A 138 3.81 27.63 -32.25
C LYS A 138 3.68 28.62 -33.42
N LYS A 139 2.79 29.61 -33.28
CA LYS A 139 2.63 30.65 -34.30
C LYS A 139 3.77 31.66 -34.22
N HIS A 140 4.15 32.10 -33.03
CA HIS A 140 5.32 32.96 -32.81
C HIS A 140 6.56 32.35 -33.48
N ASP A 141 6.95 31.14 -33.08
CA ASP A 141 8.16 30.45 -33.59
C ASP A 141 8.13 30.15 -35.11
N ARG A 142 6.96 30.24 -35.75
CA ARG A 142 6.82 30.09 -37.20
C ARG A 142 6.96 31.42 -37.95
N TYR A 143 6.58 32.53 -37.31
CA TYR A 143 6.59 33.87 -37.91
C TYR A 143 7.82 34.69 -37.51
N THR A 144 8.50 34.33 -36.41
CA THR A 144 9.72 34.99 -35.92
C THR A 144 10.93 34.06 -36.07
N GLN A 145 12.14 34.62 -35.98
CA GLN A 145 13.39 33.85 -35.97
C GLN A 145 13.76 33.35 -34.56
N PHE A 146 13.06 33.81 -33.51
CA PHE A 146 13.28 33.44 -32.12
C PHE A 146 12.52 32.15 -31.74
N GLN A 147 13.16 31.29 -30.95
CA GLN A 147 12.53 30.08 -30.39
C GLN A 147 12.01 30.34 -28.97
N LEU A 148 10.74 30.75 -28.85
CA LEU A 148 10.16 31.12 -27.55
C LEU A 148 9.54 29.92 -26.82
N LYS A 149 9.05 28.92 -27.55
CA LYS A 149 8.35 27.76 -26.98
C LYS A 149 9.11 27.02 -25.86
N PRO A 150 10.39 26.62 -25.99
CA PRO A 150 11.08 25.88 -24.93
C PRO A 150 11.25 26.73 -23.65
N THR A 151 11.60 28.00 -23.80
CA THR A 151 11.78 28.94 -22.68
C THR A 151 10.47 29.24 -21.98
N PHE A 152 9.39 29.47 -22.73
CA PHE A 152 8.08 29.78 -22.16
C PHE A 152 7.39 28.56 -21.53
N LEU A 153 7.69 27.35 -22.00
CA LEU A 153 7.22 26.11 -21.37
C LEU A 153 7.76 25.94 -19.94
N ILE A 154 8.99 26.39 -19.67
CA ILE A 154 9.55 26.40 -18.30
C ILE A 154 8.74 27.34 -17.41
N ARG A 155 8.42 28.56 -17.89
CA ARG A 155 7.57 29.52 -17.16
C ARG A 155 6.15 29.02 -16.93
N MET A 156 5.58 28.32 -17.90
CA MET A 156 4.28 27.66 -17.73
C MET A 156 4.33 26.55 -16.66
N ARG A 157 5.45 25.84 -16.53
CA ARG A 157 5.64 24.82 -15.50
C ARG A 157 5.84 25.42 -14.11
N GLU A 158 6.46 26.59 -14.00
CA GLU A 158 6.56 27.32 -12.72
C GLU A 158 5.18 27.77 -12.20
N ARG A 159 4.20 27.93 -13.09
CA ARG A 159 2.82 28.31 -12.77
C ARG A 159 1.82 27.33 -13.40
N PRO A 160 1.74 26.08 -12.89
CA PRO A 160 1.06 24.99 -13.58
C PRO A 160 -0.46 25.08 -13.42
N PHE A 161 -1.10 25.99 -14.14
CA PHE A 161 -2.57 26.09 -14.16
C PHE A 161 -3.23 24.87 -14.85
N TYR A 162 -2.47 24.11 -15.65
CA TYR A 162 -2.92 22.98 -16.44
C TYR A 162 -2.65 21.60 -15.81
N GLU A 163 -1.80 21.51 -14.78
CA GLU A 163 -1.46 20.24 -14.10
C GLU A 163 -2.28 20.01 -12.84
N GLU A 164 -2.80 21.07 -12.23
CA GLU A 164 -3.60 20.94 -11.01
C GLU A 164 -4.97 20.28 -11.32
N SER A 165 -5.06 18.98 -11.03
CA SER A 165 -6.23 18.13 -11.30
C SER A 165 -7.47 18.56 -10.50
N VAL A 166 -8.61 18.67 -11.18
CA VAL A 166 -9.92 18.90 -10.55
C VAL A 166 -10.49 17.60 -9.94
N ASP A 167 -9.80 16.47 -10.13
CA ASP A 167 -10.25 15.13 -9.74
C ASP A 167 -10.50 14.98 -8.23
N SER A 168 -9.72 15.66 -7.38
CA SER A 168 -9.95 15.69 -5.94
C SER A 168 -11.33 16.27 -5.58
N LEU A 169 -11.75 17.35 -6.26
CA LEU A 169 -13.08 17.94 -6.05
C LEU A 169 -14.18 17.01 -6.56
N ILE A 170 -13.97 16.35 -7.70
CA ILE A 170 -14.93 15.39 -8.27
C ILE A 170 -15.13 14.20 -7.33
N ILE A 171 -14.06 13.68 -6.74
CA ILE A 171 -14.12 12.57 -5.77
C ILE A 171 -14.92 12.97 -4.53
N ARG A 172 -14.65 14.15 -3.96
CA ARG A 172 -15.40 14.68 -2.82
C ARG A 172 -16.88 14.87 -3.16
N LEU A 173 -17.18 15.47 -4.32
CA LEU A 173 -18.55 15.62 -4.82
C LEU A 173 -19.25 14.27 -5.00
N SER A 174 -18.55 13.26 -5.52
CA SER A 174 -19.06 11.91 -5.69
C SER A 174 -19.41 11.25 -4.35
N ARG A 175 -18.58 11.44 -3.31
CA ARG A 175 -18.88 10.96 -1.94
C ARG A 175 -20.11 11.65 -1.36
N ILE A 176 -20.22 12.97 -1.51
CA ILE A 176 -21.41 13.73 -1.07
C ILE A 176 -22.64 13.23 -1.80
N PHE A 177 -22.56 13.05 -3.13
CA PHE A 177 -23.68 12.53 -3.93
C PHE A 177 -24.11 11.14 -3.49
N GLN A 178 -23.15 10.24 -3.22
CA GLN A 178 -23.43 8.92 -2.67
C GLN A 178 -24.12 9.04 -1.31
N ASN A 179 -23.57 9.82 -0.40
CA ASN A 179 -24.09 9.96 0.95
C ASN A 179 -25.49 10.59 0.97
N VAL A 180 -25.78 11.55 0.07
CA VAL A 180 -27.10 12.15 -0.13
C VAL A 180 -28.08 11.15 -0.73
N ARG A 181 -27.64 10.27 -1.63
CA ARG A 181 -28.49 9.23 -2.25
C ARG A 181 -28.81 8.08 -1.29
N THR A 182 -27.85 7.66 -0.48
CA THR A 182 -28.01 6.58 0.50
C THR A 182 -28.37 7.11 1.89
N GLY A 183 -28.66 8.41 2.02
CA GLY A 183 -28.91 9.18 3.25
C GLY A 183 -28.12 8.72 4.47
N GLY A 184 -26.79 8.65 4.31
CA GLY A 184 -25.87 8.35 5.41
C GLY A 184 -25.69 6.87 5.77
N LYS A 185 -26.51 5.95 5.27
CA LYS A 185 -26.33 4.49 5.50
C LYS A 185 -25.15 3.86 4.73
N GLY A 186 -24.44 4.66 3.93
CA GLY A 186 -23.35 4.21 3.05
C GLY A 186 -21.96 4.15 3.71
N GLY A 187 -21.88 3.99 5.03
CA GLY A 187 -20.63 3.74 5.73
C GLY A 187 -20.38 2.24 5.87
N LEU A 188 -19.37 1.73 5.16
CA LEU A 188 -18.82 0.36 5.23
C LEU A 188 -19.81 -0.78 4.97
N GLY A 189 -19.62 -1.49 3.86
CA GLY A 189 -19.62 -2.96 3.81
C GLY A 189 -20.67 -3.73 4.60
N THR A 190 -21.89 -3.20 4.74
CA THR A 190 -23.01 -3.89 5.36
C THR A 190 -23.88 -4.42 4.24
N ASP A 191 -24.17 -5.71 4.35
CA ASP A 191 -24.93 -6.54 3.44
C ASP A 191 -26.31 -5.95 3.14
N MET A 192 -26.39 -5.13 2.11
CA MET A 192 -27.60 -4.95 1.32
C MET A 192 -27.35 -5.65 -0.02
N LYS A 193 -27.32 -6.99 0.03
CA LYS A 193 -27.73 -7.76 -1.13
C LYS A 193 -29.23 -7.56 -1.23
N GLU A 194 -29.66 -6.62 -2.06
CA GLU A 194 -30.94 -6.84 -2.74
C GLU A 194 -30.77 -8.17 -3.48
N ASP A 195 -31.60 -9.15 -3.14
CA ASP A 195 -31.67 -10.44 -3.82
C ASP A 195 -32.03 -10.18 -5.29
N LEU A 196 -31.01 -9.95 -6.12
CA LEU A 196 -31.20 -9.99 -7.56
C LEU A 196 -31.60 -11.43 -7.91
N PRO A 197 -32.66 -11.63 -8.71
CA PRO A 197 -33.08 -12.96 -9.13
C PRO A 197 -31.92 -13.70 -9.81
N ASP A 198 -31.82 -15.01 -9.57
CA ASP A 198 -30.74 -15.90 -10.04
C ASP A 198 -30.56 -15.91 -11.58
N ARG A 199 -31.54 -15.39 -12.32
CA ARG A 199 -31.57 -15.37 -13.78
C ARG A 199 -31.58 -13.93 -14.31
N PHE A 200 -30.49 -13.52 -14.95
CA PHE A 200 -30.31 -12.17 -15.50
C PHE A 200 -29.55 -12.21 -16.84
N VAL A 201 -29.84 -11.25 -17.71
CA VAL A 201 -29.15 -11.05 -18.99
C VAL A 201 -28.12 -9.92 -18.84
N ARG A 202 -26.87 -10.18 -19.25
CA ARG A 202 -25.79 -9.18 -19.25
C ARG A 202 -25.53 -8.69 -20.66
N LYS A 203 -25.64 -7.38 -20.86
CA LYS A 203 -25.26 -6.71 -22.12
C LYS A 203 -24.07 -5.79 -21.88
N THR A 204 -23.04 -5.88 -22.72
CA THR A 204 -21.86 -5.00 -22.67
C THR A 204 -21.66 -4.34 -24.03
N THR A 205 -21.78 -3.02 -24.09
CA THR A 205 -21.57 -2.23 -25.32
C THR A 205 -20.38 -1.29 -25.16
N LYS A 206 -19.73 -0.96 -26.27
CA LYS A 206 -18.55 -0.07 -26.32
C LYS A 206 -18.78 1.05 -27.31
N TYR A 207 -18.41 2.26 -26.89
CA TYR A 207 -18.57 3.47 -27.69
C TYR A 207 -17.25 4.23 -27.75
N TRP A 208 -17.04 4.92 -28.85
CA TRP A 208 -16.00 5.95 -28.98
C TRP A 208 -16.58 7.31 -28.63
N VAL A 209 -15.79 8.09 -27.91
CA VAL A 209 -16.13 9.43 -27.47
C VAL A 209 -15.01 10.36 -27.88
N HIS A 210 -15.33 11.42 -28.63
CA HIS A 210 -14.32 12.41 -28.97
C HIS A 210 -13.85 13.15 -27.71
N TYR A 211 -12.55 13.41 -27.56
CA TYR A 211 -11.99 14.06 -26.36
C TYR A 211 -12.65 15.40 -26.02
N ASP A 212 -13.15 16.13 -27.02
CA ASP A 212 -13.88 17.38 -26.80
C ASP A 212 -15.19 17.21 -26.00
N LYS A 213 -15.78 16.01 -26.02
CA LYS A 213 -17.07 15.68 -25.38
C LYS A 213 -16.92 14.83 -24.12
N VAL A 214 -15.69 14.44 -23.76
CA VAL A 214 -15.40 13.58 -22.60
C VAL A 214 -15.84 14.22 -21.29
N ASP A 215 -15.56 15.51 -21.08
CA ASP A 215 -15.92 16.22 -19.85
C ASP A 215 -17.44 16.36 -19.70
N ASP A 216 -18.11 16.72 -20.80
CA ASP A 216 -19.57 16.84 -20.84
C ASP A 216 -20.24 15.50 -20.53
N LEU A 217 -19.76 14.41 -21.17
CA LEU A 217 -20.24 13.05 -20.94
C LEU A 217 -20.00 12.59 -19.50
N ARG A 218 -18.79 12.83 -18.98
CA ARG A 218 -18.41 12.51 -17.60
C ARG A 218 -19.36 13.21 -16.62
N ASN A 219 -19.66 14.49 -16.84
CA ASN A 219 -20.60 15.25 -16.01
C ASN A 219 -22.03 14.74 -16.09
N GLN A 220 -22.51 14.35 -17.29
CA GLN A 220 -23.84 13.74 -17.43
C GLN A 220 -23.95 12.41 -16.66
N ILE A 221 -22.91 11.57 -16.70
CA ILE A 221 -22.87 10.29 -15.99
C ILE A 221 -22.78 10.52 -14.48
N LEU A 222 -21.94 11.45 -14.01
CA LEU A 222 -21.77 11.80 -12.60
C LEU A 222 -23.07 12.27 -11.92
N LYS A 223 -23.97 12.91 -12.68
CA LYS A 223 -25.31 13.29 -12.20
C LYS A 223 -26.22 12.08 -11.89
N LYS A 224 -25.88 10.88 -12.38
CA LYS A 224 -26.69 9.66 -12.25
C LYS A 224 -26.00 8.60 -11.38
N ILE A 225 -24.70 8.38 -11.59
CA ILE A 225 -23.93 7.32 -10.94
C ILE A 225 -22.61 7.90 -10.40
N PRO A 226 -22.26 7.63 -9.12
CA PRO A 226 -21.00 8.09 -8.54
C PRO A 226 -19.79 7.34 -9.10
N ILE A 227 -18.60 7.93 -8.94
CA ILE A 227 -17.33 7.25 -9.22
C ILE A 227 -17.11 6.16 -8.17
N LEU A 228 -16.81 4.96 -8.65
CA LEU A 228 -16.43 3.83 -7.84
C LEU A 228 -14.97 4.00 -7.37
N ILE A 229 -14.79 4.30 -6.10
CA ILE A 229 -13.46 4.38 -5.46
C ILE A 229 -13.17 3.02 -4.83
N VAL A 230 -12.18 2.30 -5.37
CA VAL A 230 -11.69 1.05 -4.79
C VAL A 230 -10.70 1.43 -3.68
N LYS A 231 -10.99 1.04 -2.44
CA LYS A 231 -10.04 1.21 -1.33
C LYS A 231 -8.91 0.20 -1.48
N ASP A 232 -7.66 0.66 -1.46
CA ASP A 232 -6.51 -0.24 -1.44
C ASP A 232 -6.36 -0.91 -0.07
N LYS A 233 -5.85 -2.15 -0.08
CA LYS A 233 -5.68 -3.02 1.10
C LYS A 233 -4.83 -2.43 2.23
N LYS A 234 -4.13 -1.31 1.99
CA LYS A 234 -3.26 -0.62 2.96
C LYS A 234 -3.98 0.45 3.80
N GLY A 235 -5.27 0.69 3.60
CA GLY A 235 -6.03 1.61 4.47
C GLY A 235 -5.57 3.07 4.45
N SER A 236 -4.65 3.44 3.56
CA SER A 236 -4.23 4.83 3.33
C SER A 236 -5.36 5.60 2.67
N ILE A 237 -5.89 6.59 3.39
CA ILE A 237 -6.75 7.64 2.84
C ILE A 237 -5.83 8.60 2.07
N GLU A 238 -5.28 8.17 0.95
CA GLU A 238 -4.89 9.13 -0.07
C GLU A 238 -6.12 9.37 -0.95
N ASP A 239 -6.60 10.61 -0.92
CA ASP A 239 -7.89 11.02 -1.49
C ASP A 239 -7.93 11.03 -3.03
N VAL A 240 -6.94 10.46 -3.72
CA VAL A 240 -6.92 10.34 -5.19
C VAL A 240 -6.47 8.92 -5.60
N PRO A 241 -7.39 8.01 -5.97
CA PRO A 241 -7.01 6.74 -6.55
C PRO A 241 -6.30 6.99 -7.88
N ASN A 242 -5.11 6.41 -8.07
CA ASN A 242 -4.38 6.52 -9.33
C ASN A 242 -5.19 5.81 -10.44
N PRO A 243 -5.73 6.55 -11.44
CA PRO A 243 -6.61 5.98 -12.46
C PRO A 243 -5.87 5.18 -13.53
N ALA A 244 -4.53 5.17 -13.50
CA ALA A 244 -3.70 4.54 -14.51
C ALA A 244 -3.91 3.03 -14.55
N VAL A 245 -4.18 2.51 -15.75
CA VAL A 245 -4.23 1.08 -16.03
C VAL A 245 -3.27 0.79 -17.16
N SER A 246 -2.25 -0.01 -16.86
CA SER A 246 -1.34 -0.53 -17.87
C SER A 246 -1.63 -2.01 -18.10
N THR A 247 -1.57 -2.44 -19.35
CA THR A 247 -1.79 -3.84 -19.73
C THR A 247 -0.85 -4.23 -20.85
N VAL A 248 -0.03 -5.26 -20.63
CA VAL A 248 0.84 -5.87 -21.63
C VAL A 248 0.14 -7.10 -22.20
N TYR A 249 -0.01 -7.17 -23.52
CA TYR A 249 -0.57 -8.29 -24.24
C TYR A 249 0.55 -9.20 -24.74
N LEU A 250 0.32 -10.51 -24.60
CA LEU A 250 1.24 -11.54 -25.06
C LEU A 250 0.76 -12.11 -26.39
N ASP A 251 1.67 -12.31 -27.33
CA ASP A 251 1.43 -13.01 -28.59
C ASP A 251 2.72 -13.64 -29.11
N ASN A 252 2.65 -14.44 -30.17
CA ASN A 252 3.83 -14.99 -30.83
C ASN A 252 4.25 -14.16 -32.06
N GLU A 253 5.37 -14.54 -32.69
CA GLU A 253 5.90 -13.81 -33.85
C GLU A 253 4.98 -13.89 -35.09
N SER A 254 4.12 -14.91 -35.14
CA SER A 254 3.12 -15.15 -36.19
C SER A 254 1.76 -14.50 -35.91
N PHE A 255 1.58 -13.86 -34.75
CA PHE A 255 0.33 -13.23 -34.32
C PHE A 255 -0.89 -14.17 -34.28
N ASP A 256 -0.70 -15.43 -33.86
CA ASP A 256 -1.77 -16.45 -33.86
C ASP A 256 -2.97 -16.03 -32.99
N LEU A 257 -2.72 -15.46 -31.81
CA LEU A 257 -3.80 -15.03 -30.92
C LEU A 257 -4.56 -13.83 -31.50
N PHE A 258 -3.88 -12.96 -32.24
CA PHE A 258 -4.52 -11.86 -32.97
C PHE A 258 -5.43 -12.40 -34.07
N HIS A 259 -4.94 -13.31 -34.93
CA HIS A 259 -5.73 -13.86 -36.03
C HIS A 259 -6.97 -14.61 -35.53
N GLU A 260 -6.82 -15.48 -34.53
CA GLU A 260 -7.95 -16.18 -33.90
C GLU A 260 -8.98 -15.19 -33.33
N ARG A 261 -8.53 -14.04 -32.80
CA ARG A 261 -9.39 -13.04 -32.18
C ARG A 261 -10.11 -12.15 -33.18
N VAL A 262 -9.46 -11.82 -34.30
CA VAL A 262 -10.06 -11.06 -35.41
C VAL A 262 -11.11 -11.91 -36.12
N GLU A 263 -10.82 -13.19 -36.35
CA GLU A 263 -11.73 -14.16 -36.98
C GLU A 263 -12.85 -14.66 -36.05
N ARG A 264 -12.81 -14.27 -34.76
CA ARG A 264 -13.79 -14.64 -33.73
C ARG A 264 -13.94 -16.17 -33.56
N LYS A 265 -12.83 -16.92 -33.68
CA LYS A 265 -12.84 -18.37 -33.51
C LYS A 265 -13.32 -18.78 -32.11
N ALA A 266 -14.17 -19.82 -32.06
CA ALA A 266 -14.59 -20.46 -30.82
C ALA A 266 -13.35 -20.96 -30.04
N GLY A 267 -13.26 -20.62 -28.76
CA GLY A 267 -12.11 -20.97 -27.92
C GLY A 267 -10.90 -20.04 -28.06
N SER A 268 -10.97 -18.99 -28.90
CA SER A 268 -9.89 -18.00 -29.04
C SER A 268 -9.48 -17.41 -27.69
N GLN A 269 -8.19 -17.51 -27.38
CA GLN A 269 -7.61 -17.06 -26.12
C GLN A 269 -6.91 -15.71 -26.27
N LEU A 270 -7.04 -14.85 -25.27
CA LEU A 270 -6.29 -13.61 -25.14
C LEU A 270 -5.69 -13.52 -23.74
N ILE A 271 -4.36 -13.55 -23.66
CA ILE A 271 -3.62 -13.51 -22.40
C ILE A 271 -2.97 -12.13 -22.24
N ARG A 272 -3.12 -11.54 -21.05
CA ARG A 272 -2.59 -10.21 -20.76
C ARG A 272 -2.20 -10.04 -19.30
N LEU A 273 -1.17 -9.24 -19.09
CA LEU A 273 -0.59 -8.91 -17.79
C LEU A 273 -1.00 -7.48 -17.45
N ARG A 274 -1.70 -7.28 -16.34
CA ARG A 274 -2.27 -5.98 -15.97
C ARG A 274 -1.85 -5.58 -14.57
N TRP A 275 -1.54 -4.31 -14.40
CA TRP A 275 -1.40 -3.68 -13.09
C TRP A 275 -2.16 -2.35 -13.06
N TYR A 276 -2.40 -1.88 -11.84
CA TYR A 276 -3.14 -0.64 -11.55
C TYR A 276 -2.20 0.33 -10.82
N GLY A 277 -2.27 1.60 -11.16
CA GLY A 277 -1.45 2.64 -10.56
C GLY A 277 -0.03 2.72 -11.10
N ASP A 278 0.86 3.33 -10.31
CA ASP A 278 2.27 3.53 -10.66
C ASP A 278 3.12 2.27 -10.36
N MET A 279 4.40 2.34 -10.70
CA MET A 279 5.38 1.23 -10.71
C MET A 279 5.58 0.51 -9.36
N ASP A 280 4.98 0.97 -8.27
CA ASP A 280 5.04 0.36 -6.92
C ASP A 280 4.10 -0.84 -6.72
N ALA A 281 3.33 -1.21 -7.75
CA ALA A 281 2.35 -2.28 -7.70
C ALA A 281 3.02 -3.66 -7.52
N SER A 282 3.12 -4.14 -6.27
CA SER A 282 3.69 -5.46 -5.96
C SER A 282 2.92 -6.65 -6.54
N ASP A 283 1.64 -6.47 -6.91
CA ASP A 283 0.74 -7.51 -7.42
C ASP A 283 0.33 -7.24 -8.88
N ILE A 284 0.68 -8.18 -9.78
CA ILE A 284 0.31 -8.17 -11.20
C ILE A 284 -0.84 -9.15 -11.42
N PHE A 285 -1.87 -8.70 -12.13
CA PHE A 285 -2.99 -9.53 -12.55
C PHE A 285 -2.68 -10.23 -13.88
N VAL A 286 -2.59 -11.56 -13.86
CA VAL A 286 -2.53 -12.38 -15.06
C VAL A 286 -3.97 -12.71 -15.47
N GLU A 287 -4.42 -12.17 -16.59
CA GLU A 287 -5.80 -12.31 -17.08
C GLU A 287 -5.83 -13.14 -18.39
N ARG A 288 -6.75 -14.10 -18.48
CA ARG A 288 -7.11 -14.83 -19.70
C ARG A 288 -8.55 -14.53 -20.09
N LYS A 289 -8.77 -14.23 -21.36
CA LYS A 289 -10.12 -14.15 -21.96
C LYS A 289 -10.30 -15.25 -22.99
N VAL A 290 -11.40 -15.99 -22.91
CA VAL A 290 -11.74 -17.05 -23.87
C VAL A 290 -13.08 -16.69 -24.52
N LEU A 291 -13.15 -16.73 -25.84
CA LEU A 291 -14.41 -16.56 -26.58
C LEU A 291 -15.17 -17.89 -26.62
N LYS A 292 -16.45 -17.89 -26.25
CA LYS A 292 -17.36 -19.05 -26.28
C LYS A 292 -18.61 -18.70 -27.07
N TRP A 293 -19.19 -19.70 -27.72
CA TRP A 293 -20.48 -19.60 -28.40
C TRP A 293 -21.53 -20.31 -27.55
N LYS A 294 -22.66 -19.65 -27.30
CA LYS A 294 -23.78 -20.21 -26.53
C LYS A 294 -24.98 -20.38 -27.44
N ALA A 295 -25.54 -21.59 -27.50
CA ALA A 295 -26.75 -21.83 -28.30
C ALA A 295 -27.93 -21.09 -27.67
N ARG A 296 -28.71 -20.36 -28.49
CA ARG A 296 -29.99 -19.82 -28.06
C ARG A 296 -31.00 -20.96 -28.02
N VAL A 297 -31.58 -21.22 -26.85
CA VAL A 297 -32.73 -22.12 -26.73
C VAL A 297 -33.95 -21.27 -27.01
N GLU A 298 -34.53 -21.40 -28.21
CA GLU A 298 -35.89 -20.94 -28.43
C GLU A 298 -36.84 -21.97 -27.80
N GLN A 299 -37.74 -21.50 -26.95
CA GLN A 299 -38.85 -22.31 -26.45
C GLN A 299 -39.79 -22.55 -27.63
N GLU A 300 -39.71 -23.73 -28.26
CA GLU A 300 -40.86 -24.27 -28.97
C GLU A 300 -41.75 -24.97 -27.94
N ASP A 301 -43.04 -24.66 -27.99
CA ASP A 301 -44.09 -25.27 -27.18
C ASP A 301 -44.04 -26.81 -27.29
N GLU A 302 -44.11 -27.48 -26.15
CA GLU A 302 -44.14 -28.94 -26.05
C GLU A 302 -45.46 -29.49 -26.63
N ASP A 303 -45.43 -29.95 -27.88
CA ASP A 303 -46.33 -31.02 -28.33
C ASP A 303 -45.53 -32.34 -28.42
N GLU A 304 -45.85 -33.25 -27.48
CA GLU A 304 -45.39 -34.63 -27.44
C GLU A 304 -45.70 -35.34 -28.77
N THR A 305 -44.66 -35.69 -29.53
CA THR A 305 -44.43 -37.00 -30.19
C THR A 305 -43.55 -36.83 -31.44
N THR A 306 -42.25 -37.11 -31.33
CA THR A 306 -41.47 -37.97 -32.26
C THR A 306 -39.96 -37.89 -31.98
N VAL A 307 -39.35 -39.06 -31.83
CA VAL A 307 -37.90 -39.25 -31.65
C VAL A 307 -37.17 -39.08 -32.99
N GLY A 308 -36.11 -38.27 -33.00
CA GLY A 308 -35.03 -38.35 -33.98
C GLY A 308 -35.17 -37.45 -35.21
N LYS A 309 -34.71 -36.19 -35.12
CA LYS A 309 -34.21 -35.41 -36.27
C LYS A 309 -32.90 -34.71 -35.92
N PRO A 310 -31.97 -34.55 -36.88
CA PRO A 310 -30.72 -33.83 -36.66
C PRO A 310 -30.98 -32.34 -36.48
N VAL A 311 -30.20 -31.71 -35.60
CA VAL A 311 -30.24 -30.27 -35.31
C VAL A 311 -29.97 -29.47 -36.60
N PRO A 312 -30.78 -28.45 -36.95
CA PRO A 312 -30.57 -27.68 -38.17
C PRO A 312 -29.31 -26.79 -38.09
N GLU A 313 -28.59 -26.67 -39.20
CA GLU A 313 -27.31 -25.93 -39.37
C GLU A 313 -27.38 -24.40 -39.16
N HIS A 314 -28.51 -23.87 -38.66
CA HIS A 314 -28.73 -22.43 -38.46
C HIS A 314 -29.25 -22.10 -37.05
N SER A 315 -28.71 -22.74 -36.01
CA SER A 315 -28.90 -22.26 -34.63
C SER A 315 -28.15 -20.93 -34.42
N ILE A 316 -28.88 -19.86 -34.07
CA ILE A 316 -28.31 -18.55 -33.74
C ILE A 316 -27.57 -18.68 -32.40
N PHE A 317 -26.24 -18.53 -32.41
CA PHE A 317 -25.41 -18.59 -31.22
C PHE A 317 -25.11 -17.18 -30.68
N ASP A 318 -25.32 -16.96 -29.38
CA ASP A 318 -24.89 -15.74 -28.69
C ASP A 318 -23.40 -15.84 -28.30
N GLU A 319 -22.64 -14.78 -28.58
CA GLU A 319 -21.22 -14.72 -28.22
C GLU A 319 -21.03 -14.35 -26.73
N GLU A 320 -20.32 -15.19 -25.99
CA GLU A 320 -19.94 -14.92 -24.61
C GLU A 320 -18.40 -14.91 -24.45
N THR A 321 -17.86 -13.97 -23.67
CA THR A 321 -16.43 -13.97 -23.33
C THR A 321 -16.24 -14.28 -21.86
N GLU A 322 -15.68 -15.45 -21.58
CA GLU A 322 -15.27 -15.84 -20.24
C GLU A 322 -13.95 -15.14 -19.87
N LYS A 323 -13.87 -14.64 -18.63
CA LYS A 323 -12.70 -13.91 -18.11
C LYS A 323 -12.24 -14.57 -16.82
N SER A 324 -11.00 -15.04 -16.81
CA SER A 324 -10.39 -15.69 -15.65
C SER A 324 -9.11 -14.93 -15.27
N ARG A 325 -8.83 -14.77 -13.97
CA ARG A 325 -7.64 -14.02 -13.51
C ARG A 325 -7.11 -14.52 -12.17
N PHE A 326 -5.82 -14.34 -11.96
CA PHE A 326 -5.13 -14.55 -10.68
C PHE A 326 -3.99 -13.51 -10.52
N THR A 327 -3.40 -13.44 -9.33
CA THR A 327 -2.35 -12.45 -8.99
C THR A 327 -0.99 -13.11 -8.84
N VAL A 328 0.05 -12.50 -9.40
CA VAL A 328 1.46 -12.90 -9.29
C VAL A 328 2.28 -11.69 -8.86
N LYS A 329 3.28 -11.90 -7.99
CA LYS A 329 4.19 -10.81 -7.60
C LYS A 329 5.14 -10.44 -8.74
N GLU A 330 5.43 -9.16 -8.89
CA GLU A 330 6.32 -8.67 -9.97
C GLU A 330 7.67 -9.40 -10.00
N THR A 331 8.31 -9.59 -8.84
CA THR A 331 9.63 -10.24 -8.74
C THR A 331 9.65 -11.67 -9.29
N LYS A 332 8.50 -12.34 -9.30
CA LYS A 332 8.34 -13.72 -9.77
C LYS A 332 7.78 -13.80 -11.19
N MET A 333 7.49 -12.67 -11.82
CA MET A 333 6.74 -12.64 -13.07
C MET A 333 7.56 -13.19 -14.25
N ASN A 334 8.84 -12.82 -14.34
CA ASN A 334 9.74 -13.36 -15.36
C ASN A 334 9.94 -14.87 -15.22
N ASP A 335 10.06 -15.37 -13.98
CA ASP A 335 10.18 -16.81 -13.72
C ASP A 335 8.89 -17.57 -14.04
N TYR A 336 7.73 -16.94 -13.83
CA TYR A 336 6.44 -17.50 -14.20
C TYR A 336 6.28 -17.62 -15.73
N LEU A 337 6.64 -16.57 -16.48
CA LEU A 337 6.62 -16.59 -17.95
C LEU A 337 7.62 -17.61 -18.52
N ALA A 338 8.77 -17.77 -17.87
CA ALA A 338 9.78 -18.76 -18.25
C ALA A 338 9.46 -20.19 -17.78
N GLY A 339 8.37 -20.41 -17.04
CA GLY A 339 7.96 -21.72 -16.52
C GLY A 339 8.77 -22.24 -15.32
N ARG A 340 9.72 -21.46 -14.80
CA ARG A 340 10.54 -21.81 -13.61
C ARG A 340 9.74 -21.72 -12.31
N TYR A 341 8.68 -20.92 -12.28
CA TYR A 341 7.85 -20.70 -11.10
C TYR A 341 6.45 -21.30 -11.26
N LYS A 342 6.08 -22.24 -10.37
CA LYS A 342 4.73 -22.78 -10.22
C LYS A 342 4.04 -22.22 -8.98
N MET A 343 2.74 -21.91 -9.09
CA MET A 343 1.97 -21.24 -8.04
C MET A 343 1.58 -22.15 -6.86
N ASP A 344 1.79 -23.46 -6.94
CA ASP A 344 1.34 -24.45 -5.95
C ASP A 344 1.78 -24.10 -4.51
N LYS A 345 3.04 -23.67 -4.33
CA LYS A 345 3.58 -23.26 -3.01
C LYS A 345 2.95 -21.96 -2.45
N SER A 346 2.55 -21.02 -3.31
CA SER A 346 1.92 -19.76 -2.87
C SER A 346 0.43 -19.93 -2.58
N ILE A 347 -0.23 -20.83 -3.30
CA ILE A 347 -1.63 -21.21 -3.06
C ILE A 347 -1.75 -21.98 -1.74
N GLN A 348 -0.82 -22.89 -1.45
CA GLN A 348 -0.77 -23.61 -0.17
C GLN A 348 -0.58 -22.67 1.03
N LYS A 349 0.33 -21.69 0.91
CA LYS A 349 0.53 -20.65 1.94
C LYS A 349 -0.69 -19.74 2.12
N GLN A 350 -1.45 -19.46 1.05
CA GLN A 350 -2.72 -18.74 1.15
C GLN A 350 -3.83 -19.59 1.80
N ASN A 351 -3.85 -20.90 1.54
CA ASN A 351 -4.77 -21.84 2.16
C ASN A 351 -4.52 -21.93 3.68
N GLU A 352 -3.26 -22.09 4.09
CA GLU A 352 -2.86 -22.12 5.50
C GLU A 352 -3.24 -20.83 6.24
N LYS A 353 -3.04 -19.67 5.60
CA LYS A 353 -3.42 -18.37 6.17
C LYS A 353 -4.94 -18.22 6.34
N LEU A 354 -5.73 -18.67 5.36
CA LEU A 354 -7.21 -18.60 5.41
C LEU A 354 -7.79 -19.59 6.43
N VAL A 355 -7.19 -20.76 6.59
CA VAL A 355 -7.55 -21.72 7.64
C VAL A 355 -7.29 -21.11 9.01
N LEU A 356 -6.15 -20.43 9.20
CA LEU A 356 -5.82 -19.73 10.44
C LEU A 356 -6.80 -18.59 10.77
N GLU A 357 -7.21 -17.81 9.77
CA GLU A 357 -8.17 -16.71 9.91
C GLU A 357 -9.61 -17.22 10.20
N SER A 358 -9.99 -18.41 9.70
CA SER A 358 -11.31 -19.00 9.92
C SER A 358 -11.52 -19.57 11.34
N VAL A 359 -10.44 -19.82 12.07
CA VAL A 359 -10.47 -20.32 13.46
C VAL A 359 -10.67 -19.16 14.47
N GLN A 360 -10.55 -17.90 14.04
CA GLN A 360 -10.49 -16.72 14.92
C GLN A 360 -11.75 -15.82 14.95
N SER A 361 -12.89 -16.23 14.38
CA SER A 361 -14.15 -15.46 14.52
C SER A 361 -15.10 -16.08 15.57
N PRO A 362 -15.49 -15.37 16.65
CA PRO A 362 -16.47 -15.87 17.60
C PRO A 362 -17.89 -15.72 17.04
N THR A 363 -18.52 -16.84 16.65
CA THR A 363 -19.98 -16.88 16.44
C THR A 363 -20.68 -16.97 17.79
N PHE A 364 -21.44 -15.92 18.11
CA PHE A 364 -22.51 -15.94 19.10
C PHE A 364 -23.52 -17.05 18.77
N GLY A 365 -23.73 -17.98 19.72
CA GLY A 365 -24.90 -18.87 19.76
C GLY A 365 -25.87 -18.42 20.86
N PRO A 366 -27.20 -18.56 20.66
CA PRO A 366 -28.18 -18.08 21.62
C PRO A 366 -28.30 -19.01 22.84
N LEU A 367 -28.62 -18.38 23.97
CA LEU A 367 -29.01 -18.97 25.25
C LEU A 367 -30.11 -20.03 25.08
N VAL A 368 -30.01 -21.14 25.81
CA VAL A 368 -30.94 -21.56 26.89
C VAL A 368 -30.40 -22.85 27.50
N GLY A 369 -30.44 -22.91 28.85
CA GLY A 369 -29.77 -23.90 29.66
C GLY A 369 -30.35 -25.32 29.61
N SER A 370 -29.65 -26.24 30.27
CA SER A 370 -30.21 -27.53 30.64
C SER A 370 -30.01 -27.78 32.13
N VAL A 371 -31.15 -27.94 32.78
CA VAL A 371 -31.34 -28.57 34.08
C VAL A 371 -31.12 -30.07 33.90
N SER A 372 -30.61 -30.69 34.96
CA SER A 372 -30.26 -32.10 35.05
C SER A 372 -31.48 -33.05 34.97
N SER A 373 -31.22 -34.19 34.32
CA SER A 373 -31.67 -35.55 34.68
C SER A 373 -32.97 -36.16 34.11
N ARG A 374 -32.79 -37.42 33.68
CA ARG A 374 -33.65 -38.62 33.82
C ARG A 374 -34.70 -39.01 32.75
N THR A 375 -34.54 -40.27 32.33
CA THR A 375 -35.54 -41.32 32.02
C THR A 375 -35.82 -41.65 30.55
N ALA A 376 -35.96 -42.96 30.33
CA ALA A 376 -36.00 -43.70 29.09
C ALA A 376 -37.42 -43.97 28.57
N GLN A 377 -37.45 -44.51 27.34
CA GLN A 377 -38.42 -45.45 26.76
C GLN A 377 -39.76 -44.95 26.16
N SER A 378 -40.00 -45.51 24.97
CA SER A 378 -41.26 -45.96 24.34
C SER A 378 -41.81 -45.15 23.14
N LEU A 379 -41.93 -45.88 22.01
CA LEU A 379 -43.08 -46.05 21.09
C LEU A 379 -44.11 -44.92 21.01
N SER A 380 -44.80 -44.60 19.90
CA SER A 380 -44.81 -44.94 18.48
C SER A 380 -46.03 -44.18 17.90
N THR A 381 -46.03 -43.88 16.59
CA THR A 381 -47.23 -43.85 15.72
C THR A 381 -47.98 -42.50 15.49
N LEU A 382 -47.76 -41.97 14.28
CA LEU A 382 -48.69 -41.34 13.29
C LEU A 382 -49.43 -40.00 13.60
N GLN A 383 -49.12 -38.92 12.87
CA GLN A 383 -49.75 -38.46 11.60
C GLN A 383 -49.24 -37.05 11.17
N SER A 384 -49.05 -36.85 9.86
CA SER A 384 -48.53 -35.69 9.08
C SER A 384 -49.46 -34.44 9.04
N PRO A 385 -49.13 -33.24 8.47
CA PRO A 385 -48.09 -32.91 7.46
C PRO A 385 -47.35 -31.54 7.59
N SER A 386 -46.33 -31.35 6.72
CA SER A 386 -45.70 -30.08 6.29
C SER A 386 -45.05 -29.14 7.32
N LEU A 387 -43.71 -29.09 7.33
CA LEU A 387 -42.89 -27.87 7.41
C LEU A 387 -41.42 -28.25 7.09
N VAL A 388 -40.95 -27.82 5.91
CA VAL A 388 -39.57 -27.96 5.47
C VAL A 388 -38.73 -26.90 6.17
N ALA A 389 -37.94 -27.31 7.16
CA ALA A 389 -36.94 -26.46 7.80
C ALA A 389 -35.73 -26.31 6.87
N THR A 390 -35.65 -25.16 6.20
CA THR A 390 -34.46 -24.72 5.47
C THR A 390 -33.38 -24.30 6.47
N THR A 391 -32.46 -25.22 6.78
CA THR A 391 -31.20 -24.91 7.47
C THR A 391 -30.31 -24.05 6.55
N THR A 392 -30.18 -22.77 6.88
CA THR A 392 -29.23 -21.83 6.26
C THR A 392 -27.80 -22.20 6.64
N ARG A 393 -27.07 -22.80 5.68
CA ARG A 393 -25.61 -23.00 5.74
C ARG A 393 -24.90 -21.66 5.56
N THR A 394 -24.16 -21.23 6.59
CA THR A 394 -23.07 -20.26 6.46
C THR A 394 -21.93 -20.90 5.65
N ALA A 395 -21.57 -20.30 4.52
CA ALA A 395 -20.67 -20.89 3.54
C ALA A 395 -19.18 -20.67 3.91
N VAL A 396 -18.49 -21.77 4.24
CA VAL A 396 -17.02 -21.89 4.17
C VAL A 396 -16.57 -21.69 2.71
N PRO A 397 -15.51 -20.90 2.40
CA PRO A 397 -14.97 -20.86 1.04
C PRO A 397 -14.37 -22.24 0.71
N SER A 398 -14.99 -22.93 -0.24
CA SER A 398 -14.69 -24.32 -0.59
C SER A 398 -13.26 -24.50 -1.13
N SER A 399 -12.60 -25.57 -0.70
CA SER A 399 -11.31 -26.07 -1.22
C SER A 399 -11.23 -26.08 -2.77
N GLY A 400 -12.36 -26.27 -3.45
CA GLY A 400 -12.45 -26.24 -4.92
C GLY A 400 -12.10 -24.90 -5.59
N ARG A 401 -12.18 -23.75 -4.89
CA ARG A 401 -11.79 -22.45 -5.46
C ARG A 401 -10.27 -22.30 -5.61
N LEU A 402 -9.50 -22.88 -4.69
CA LEU A 402 -8.03 -22.83 -4.75
C LEU A 402 -7.49 -23.82 -5.79
N GLU A 403 -8.12 -24.99 -5.90
CA GLU A 403 -7.77 -25.97 -6.93
C GLU A 403 -8.05 -25.45 -8.35
N SER A 404 -9.18 -24.77 -8.57
CA SER A 404 -9.49 -24.14 -9.86
C SER A 404 -8.52 -23.00 -10.22
N LEU A 405 -7.99 -22.25 -9.23
CA LEU A 405 -6.94 -21.26 -9.45
C LEU A 405 -5.59 -21.90 -9.83
N ALA A 406 -5.22 -23.02 -9.20
CA ALA A 406 -3.99 -23.75 -9.52
C ALA A 406 -4.06 -24.32 -10.95
N ARG A 407 -5.19 -24.95 -11.31
CA ARG A 407 -5.46 -25.45 -12.67
C ARG A 407 -5.35 -24.31 -13.70
N LEU A 408 -6.01 -23.18 -13.44
CA LEU A 408 -5.96 -22.01 -14.31
C LEU A 408 -4.53 -21.48 -14.53
N SER A 409 -3.73 -21.40 -13.46
CA SER A 409 -2.34 -20.93 -13.55
C SER A 409 -1.49 -21.88 -14.40
N ASN A 410 -1.63 -23.19 -14.21
CA ASN A 410 -0.88 -24.18 -14.98
C ASN A 410 -1.29 -24.18 -16.46
N GLU A 411 -2.60 -24.06 -16.76
CA GLU A 411 -3.08 -23.91 -18.14
C GLU A 411 -2.47 -22.69 -18.84
N ILE A 412 -2.45 -21.53 -18.17
CA ILE A 412 -1.91 -20.29 -18.75
C ILE A 412 -0.40 -20.41 -18.97
N SER A 413 0.35 -20.96 -18.02
CA SER A 413 1.80 -21.16 -18.18
C SER A 413 2.11 -22.13 -19.32
N ASN A 414 1.35 -23.22 -19.45
CA ASN A 414 1.48 -24.18 -20.54
C ASN A 414 1.18 -23.54 -21.91
N THR A 415 0.13 -22.72 -22.02
CA THR A 415 -0.18 -22.00 -23.27
C THR A 415 0.93 -21.01 -23.66
N ILE A 416 1.50 -20.29 -22.67
CA ILE A 416 2.60 -19.35 -22.92
C ILE A 416 3.82 -20.07 -23.49
N GLN A 417 4.16 -21.23 -22.93
CA GLN A 417 5.31 -22.03 -23.37
C GLN A 417 5.06 -22.72 -24.72
N SER A 418 3.90 -23.34 -24.90
CA SER A 418 3.57 -24.11 -26.12
C SER A 418 3.45 -23.21 -27.35
N LYS A 419 2.78 -22.06 -27.21
CA LYS A 419 2.64 -21.07 -28.29
C LYS A 419 3.82 -20.07 -28.35
N LYS A 420 4.82 -20.20 -27.48
CA LYS A 420 6.00 -19.29 -27.37
C LYS A 420 5.62 -17.81 -27.30
N LEU A 421 4.66 -17.48 -26.44
CA LEU A 421 4.13 -16.12 -26.32
C LEU A 421 5.15 -15.17 -25.66
N ARG A 422 5.27 -13.95 -26.20
CA ARG A 422 6.14 -12.87 -25.71
C ARG A 422 5.36 -11.56 -25.59
N PRO A 423 5.84 -10.57 -24.81
CA PRO A 423 5.29 -9.22 -24.81
C PRO A 423 5.32 -8.61 -26.21
N VAL A 424 4.17 -8.13 -26.69
CA VAL A 424 4.06 -7.54 -28.04
C VAL A 424 3.56 -6.10 -27.98
N LEU A 425 2.47 -5.88 -27.26
CA LEU A 425 1.80 -4.57 -27.21
C LEU A 425 1.45 -4.22 -25.78
N ARG A 426 1.78 -3.00 -25.36
CA ARG A 426 1.27 -2.38 -24.15
C ARG A 426 0.18 -1.38 -24.48
N THR A 427 -0.88 -1.41 -23.68
CA THR A 427 -1.91 -0.36 -23.68
C THR A 427 -1.87 0.35 -22.34
N PHE A 428 -1.75 1.67 -22.38
CA PHE A 428 -1.92 2.55 -21.23
C PHE A 428 -3.21 3.34 -21.40
N TYR A 429 -3.97 3.53 -20.32
CA TYR A 429 -5.11 4.44 -20.30
C TYR A 429 -5.48 4.78 -18.85
N ASN A 430 -6.12 5.93 -18.66
CA ASN A 430 -6.69 6.34 -17.39
C ASN A 430 -8.17 5.94 -17.33
N ARG A 431 -8.56 5.16 -16.31
CA ARG A 431 -9.92 4.60 -16.17
C ARG A 431 -10.69 5.27 -15.05
N THR A 432 -11.83 5.85 -15.40
CA THR A 432 -12.86 6.25 -14.44
C THR A 432 -14.01 5.23 -14.47
N ALA A 433 -14.30 4.59 -13.33
CA ALA A 433 -15.42 3.65 -13.21
C ALA A 433 -16.58 4.32 -12.46
N PHE A 434 -17.80 4.16 -12.97
CA PHE A 434 -19.03 4.64 -12.37
C PHE A 434 -19.90 3.45 -11.99
N GLN A 435 -20.20 3.33 -10.70
CA GLN A 435 -21.08 2.30 -10.18
C GLN A 435 -21.67 2.73 -8.83
N VAL A 436 -22.95 2.49 -8.62
CA VAL A 436 -23.57 2.62 -7.29
C VAL A 436 -23.18 1.37 -6.46
N PRO A 437 -22.59 1.52 -5.27
CA PRO A 437 -22.31 0.38 -4.39
C PRO A 437 -23.58 -0.41 -4.06
N GLY A 438 -23.57 -1.73 -4.20
CA GLY A 438 -24.73 -2.60 -3.99
C GLY A 438 -25.63 -2.78 -5.24
N ASP A 439 -25.56 -1.88 -6.22
CA ASP A 439 -26.34 -2.00 -7.46
C ASP A 439 -25.48 -2.54 -8.61
N LEU A 440 -25.93 -3.64 -9.23
CA LEU A 440 -25.28 -4.29 -10.38
C LEU A 440 -25.96 -3.99 -11.71
N ARG A 441 -27.10 -3.26 -11.72
CA ARG A 441 -27.91 -3.03 -12.93
C ARG A 441 -27.18 -2.25 -14.01
N VAL A 442 -26.44 -1.21 -13.63
CA VAL A 442 -25.67 -0.38 -14.57
C VAL A 442 -24.28 -0.11 -14.04
N ARG A 443 -23.27 -0.43 -14.85
CA ARG A 443 -21.86 -0.10 -14.59
C ARG A 443 -21.24 0.50 -15.83
N ILE A 444 -20.68 1.69 -15.69
CA ILE A 444 -20.05 2.41 -16.80
C ILE A 444 -18.56 2.56 -16.50
N SER A 445 -17.71 2.42 -17.51
CA SER A 445 -16.30 2.80 -17.41
C SER A 445 -15.89 3.65 -18.60
N LEU A 446 -15.15 4.73 -18.33
CA LEU A 446 -14.60 5.65 -19.32
C LEU A 446 -13.08 5.56 -19.28
N ASP A 447 -12.48 5.16 -20.41
CA ASP A 447 -11.04 5.07 -20.59
C ASP A 447 -10.57 6.27 -21.43
N THR A 448 -9.78 7.16 -20.83
CA THR A 448 -9.17 8.34 -21.46
C THR A 448 -7.67 8.11 -21.69
N GLU A 449 -7.07 8.92 -22.56
CA GLU A 449 -5.62 8.92 -22.83
C GLU A 449 -5.12 7.53 -23.23
N LEU A 450 -5.89 6.86 -24.09
CA LEU A 450 -5.50 5.54 -24.58
C LEU A 450 -4.27 5.66 -25.47
N THR A 451 -3.18 5.04 -25.03
CA THR A 451 -1.91 5.02 -25.74
C THR A 451 -1.48 3.58 -25.98
N PHE A 452 -1.01 3.32 -27.20
CA PHE A 452 -0.45 2.06 -27.64
C PHE A 452 1.07 2.18 -27.67
N ILE A 453 1.75 1.20 -27.09
CA ILE A 453 3.21 1.18 -26.97
C ILE A 453 3.72 -0.19 -27.42
N ARG A 454 4.77 -0.20 -28.25
CA ARG A 454 5.43 -1.42 -28.69
C ARG A 454 6.30 -2.03 -27.58
N GLU A 455 6.06 -3.31 -27.28
CA GLU A 455 6.83 -4.11 -26.31
C GLU A 455 7.65 -5.22 -26.98
N ASP A 456 7.41 -5.46 -28.27
CA ASP A 456 8.05 -6.52 -29.05
C ASP A 456 9.55 -6.28 -29.29
N ASN A 457 10.32 -7.35 -29.44
CA ASN A 457 11.74 -7.24 -29.79
C ASN A 457 11.99 -7.28 -31.32
N MET A 458 10.98 -7.00 -32.16
CA MET A 458 11.13 -7.06 -33.62
C MET A 458 11.75 -5.75 -34.14
N GLY A 459 12.93 -5.88 -34.74
CA GLY A 459 13.71 -4.77 -35.31
C GLY A 459 14.60 -4.04 -34.32
N ARG A 460 14.20 -3.94 -33.03
CA ARG A 460 14.99 -3.38 -31.93
C ARG A 460 14.64 -4.13 -30.64
N GLU A 461 15.64 -4.38 -29.81
CA GLU A 461 15.42 -4.94 -28.47
C GLU A 461 14.78 -3.86 -27.56
N ARG A 462 13.60 -4.17 -27.02
CA ARG A 462 12.77 -3.26 -26.21
C ARG A 462 12.59 -3.81 -24.81
N SER A 463 11.76 -4.85 -24.68
CA SER A 463 11.52 -5.55 -23.42
C SER A 463 12.66 -6.52 -23.08
N GLY A 464 13.45 -6.93 -24.08
CA GLY A 464 14.53 -7.91 -23.91
C GLY A 464 13.97 -9.22 -23.35
N ASN A 465 14.54 -9.70 -22.24
CA ASN A 465 14.07 -10.88 -21.51
C ASN A 465 13.07 -10.57 -20.38
N ASN A 466 12.62 -9.32 -20.24
CA ASN A 466 11.70 -8.90 -19.20
C ASN A 466 10.25 -8.94 -19.70
N TRP A 467 9.30 -9.10 -18.77
CA TRP A 467 7.86 -9.13 -19.09
C TRP A 467 7.29 -7.77 -19.56
N ARG A 468 8.06 -6.69 -19.42
CA ARG A 468 7.75 -5.32 -19.85
C ARG A 468 9.02 -4.51 -20.12
N ARG A 469 8.89 -3.39 -20.84
CA ARG A 469 9.95 -2.38 -21.00
C ARG A 469 10.32 -1.67 -19.68
N PRO A 470 11.61 -1.54 -19.34
CA PRO A 470 12.06 -0.86 -18.12
C PRO A 470 12.16 0.67 -18.22
N ASP A 471 12.34 1.21 -19.43
CA ASP A 471 12.38 2.64 -19.77
C ASP A 471 10.99 3.32 -19.73
N CYS A 472 9.89 2.55 -19.72
CA CYS A 472 8.52 3.07 -19.78
C CYS A 472 7.75 2.90 -18.47
N GLY A 473 7.58 3.99 -17.72
CA GLY A 473 6.78 4.07 -16.49
C GLY A 473 5.28 4.26 -16.71
N ALA A 474 4.61 5.00 -15.82
CA ALA A 474 3.20 5.41 -15.95
C ALA A 474 3.01 6.88 -16.40
N THR A 475 4.11 7.58 -16.74
CA THR A 475 4.11 9.01 -17.06
C THR A 475 3.67 9.28 -18.52
N TRP A 476 2.39 9.52 -18.70
CA TRP A 476 1.81 9.99 -19.97
C TRP A 476 2.26 11.44 -20.29
N PRO A 477 2.47 11.84 -21.56
CA PRO A 477 2.18 11.17 -22.84
C PRO A 477 3.30 10.30 -23.43
N PHE A 478 4.35 10.00 -22.65
CA PHE A 478 5.51 9.21 -23.11
C PHE A 478 6.33 9.88 -24.23
N ASP A 479 6.46 11.21 -24.22
CA ASP A 479 7.21 11.99 -25.22
C ASP A 479 8.70 11.62 -25.33
N TYR A 480 9.25 10.91 -24.34
CA TYR A 480 10.62 10.40 -24.34
C TYR A 480 10.82 9.13 -25.18
N LEU A 481 9.74 8.48 -25.62
CA LEU A 481 9.80 7.31 -26.50
C LEU A 481 9.84 7.73 -27.97
N ASP A 482 10.45 6.87 -28.79
CA ASP A 482 10.46 7.08 -30.24
C ASP A 482 9.03 7.09 -30.80
N LYS A 483 8.73 8.05 -31.69
CA LYS A 483 7.40 8.21 -32.29
C LYS A 483 6.92 6.99 -33.10
N ALA A 484 7.82 6.09 -33.47
CA ALA A 484 7.47 4.83 -34.15
C ALA A 484 6.98 3.74 -33.17
N ASP A 485 7.24 3.92 -31.86
CA ASP A 485 6.94 2.95 -30.81
C ASP A 485 5.74 3.35 -29.95
N VAL A 486 5.28 4.60 -30.06
CA VAL A 486 4.15 5.14 -29.29
C VAL A 486 3.12 5.79 -30.21
N ASP A 487 1.85 5.43 -30.03
CA ASP A 487 0.73 6.05 -30.73
C ASP A 487 -0.43 6.36 -29.77
N GLY A 488 -0.99 7.56 -29.92
CA GLY A 488 -2.09 8.06 -29.10
C GLY A 488 -3.42 7.90 -29.81
N PHE A 489 -4.34 7.14 -29.22
CA PHE A 489 -5.65 6.91 -29.82
C PHE A 489 -6.50 8.21 -29.78
N PRO A 490 -7.12 8.64 -30.90
CA PRO A 490 -7.81 9.92 -31.01
C PRO A 490 -9.15 10.00 -30.26
N TYR A 491 -9.65 8.88 -29.73
CA TYR A 491 -10.93 8.81 -29.02
C TYR A 491 -10.74 8.28 -27.60
N ALA A 492 -11.65 8.63 -26.69
CA ALA A 492 -11.85 7.92 -25.43
C ALA A 492 -12.81 6.75 -25.64
N ILE A 493 -12.73 5.72 -24.79
CA ILE A 493 -13.60 4.54 -24.88
C ILE A 493 -14.57 4.51 -23.70
N LEU A 494 -15.86 4.52 -24.00
CA LEU A 494 -16.93 4.28 -23.03
C LEU A 494 -17.38 2.82 -23.11
N GLU A 495 -17.37 2.10 -21.99
CA GLU A 495 -17.91 0.74 -21.88
C GLU A 495 -19.10 0.76 -20.92
N VAL A 496 -20.29 0.40 -21.42
CA VAL A 496 -21.54 0.35 -20.65
C VAL A 496 -21.92 -1.11 -20.44
N LYS A 497 -22.10 -1.49 -19.17
CA LYS A 497 -22.52 -2.84 -18.76
C LYS A 497 -23.87 -2.75 -18.09
N ILE A 498 -24.83 -3.47 -18.63
CA ILE A 498 -26.19 -3.52 -18.12
C ILE A 498 -26.48 -4.96 -17.71
N GLN A 499 -27.05 -5.12 -16.51
CA GLN A 499 -27.59 -6.38 -16.01
C GLN A 499 -29.10 -6.22 -15.85
N MET A 500 -29.87 -6.95 -16.66
CA MET A 500 -31.33 -6.87 -16.69
C MET A 500 -31.93 -8.19 -16.18
N VAL A 501 -33.05 -8.10 -15.48
CA VAL A 501 -33.91 -9.26 -15.22
C VAL A 501 -34.58 -9.66 -16.55
N GLU A 502 -34.84 -10.95 -16.74
CA GLU A 502 -35.50 -11.49 -17.93
C GLU A 502 -36.85 -10.76 -18.17
N GLY A 503 -37.03 -10.12 -19.33
CA GLY A 503 -38.19 -9.26 -19.63
C GLY A 503 -38.08 -7.78 -19.26
N GLY A 504 -37.01 -7.37 -18.56
CA GLY A 504 -36.76 -5.96 -18.22
C GLY A 504 -36.22 -5.14 -19.39
N SER A 505 -36.53 -3.82 -19.42
CA SER A 505 -35.99 -2.89 -20.41
C SER A 505 -34.83 -2.05 -19.86
N GLU A 506 -33.92 -1.61 -20.74
CA GLU A 506 -32.79 -0.77 -20.35
C GLU A 506 -33.27 0.58 -19.75
N PRO A 507 -32.59 1.14 -18.73
CA PRO A 507 -33.01 2.40 -18.12
C PRO A 507 -33.05 3.55 -19.14
N ASP A 508 -34.12 4.36 -19.11
CA ASP A 508 -34.38 5.37 -20.14
C ASP A 508 -33.28 6.43 -20.26
N TRP A 509 -32.59 6.74 -19.16
CA TRP A 509 -31.47 7.68 -19.21
C TRP A 509 -30.25 7.09 -19.94
N VAL A 510 -30.06 5.76 -19.91
CA VAL A 510 -29.01 5.07 -20.68
C VAL A 510 -29.42 5.06 -22.15
N LYS A 511 -30.69 4.79 -22.48
CA LYS A 511 -31.19 4.92 -23.85
C LYS A 511 -31.00 6.33 -24.41
N LYS A 512 -31.31 7.36 -23.60
CA LYS A 512 -31.07 8.77 -23.95
C LYS A 512 -29.58 9.08 -24.16
N LEU A 513 -28.71 8.51 -23.31
CA LEU A 513 -27.26 8.67 -23.44
C LEU A 513 -26.72 8.02 -24.72
N VAL A 514 -27.24 6.85 -25.09
CA VAL A 514 -26.86 6.11 -26.30
C VAL A 514 -27.36 6.79 -27.57
N ASN A 515 -28.54 7.40 -27.52
CA ASN A 515 -29.10 8.16 -28.64
C ASN A 515 -28.49 9.57 -28.78
N ASP A 516 -27.65 10.01 -27.84
CA ASP A 516 -26.99 11.31 -27.90
C ASP A 516 -25.85 11.28 -28.93
N SER A 517 -25.75 12.33 -29.74
CA SER A 517 -24.73 12.55 -30.78
C SER A 517 -23.28 12.57 -30.25
N MET A 518 -23.10 12.52 -28.93
CA MET A 518 -21.80 12.60 -28.26
C MET A 518 -21.02 11.29 -28.28
N ILE A 519 -21.67 10.15 -28.49
CA ILE A 519 -21.03 8.84 -28.46
C ILE A 519 -21.32 8.06 -29.74
N ARG A 520 -20.35 7.26 -30.20
CA ARG A 520 -20.49 6.43 -31.40
C ARG A 520 -20.31 4.97 -31.04
N GLU A 521 -21.29 4.14 -31.36
CA GLU A 521 -21.19 2.70 -31.09
C GLU A 521 -20.16 2.05 -32.00
N VAL A 522 -19.23 1.30 -31.40
CA VAL A 522 -18.26 0.47 -32.11
C VAL A 522 -18.31 -0.93 -31.53
N PRO A 523 -19.19 -1.79 -32.08
CA PRO A 523 -19.41 -3.11 -31.52
C PRO A 523 -18.09 -3.90 -31.59
N THR A 524 -17.81 -4.63 -30.51
CA THR A 524 -16.70 -5.60 -30.45
C THR A 524 -15.28 -5.01 -30.49
N PHE A 525 -15.15 -3.67 -30.44
CA PHE A 525 -13.85 -2.98 -30.38
C PHE A 525 -12.88 -3.60 -29.36
N SER A 526 -11.64 -3.86 -29.78
CA SER A 526 -10.59 -4.40 -28.93
C SER A 526 -9.32 -3.55 -29.00
N LYS A 527 -8.85 -3.08 -27.84
CA LYS A 527 -7.61 -2.29 -27.72
C LYS A 527 -6.41 -3.05 -28.30
N TYR A 528 -6.30 -4.33 -27.99
CA TYR A 528 -5.20 -5.18 -28.47
C TYR A 528 -5.22 -5.34 -29.99
N VAL A 529 -6.38 -5.69 -30.54
CA VAL A 529 -6.55 -5.88 -31.99
C VAL A 529 -6.26 -4.57 -32.75
N HIS A 530 -6.70 -3.43 -32.24
CA HIS A 530 -6.39 -2.15 -32.86
C HIS A 530 -4.89 -1.82 -32.81
N GLY A 531 -4.24 -1.94 -31.65
CA GLY A 531 -2.81 -1.62 -31.54
C GLY A 531 -1.90 -2.54 -32.36
N VAL A 532 -2.23 -3.84 -32.46
CA VAL A 532 -1.50 -4.76 -33.35
C VAL A 532 -1.72 -4.40 -34.81
N ALA A 533 -2.97 -4.13 -35.21
CA ALA A 533 -3.28 -3.74 -36.59
C ALA A 533 -2.63 -2.41 -37.00
N HIS A 534 -2.46 -1.48 -36.07
CA HIS A 534 -1.81 -0.19 -36.34
C HIS A 534 -0.29 -0.33 -36.51
N PHE A 535 0.41 -1.02 -35.60
CA PHE A 535 1.88 -1.11 -35.67
C PHE A 535 2.42 -2.18 -36.62
N PHE A 536 1.63 -3.23 -36.89
CA PHE A 536 2.08 -4.41 -37.64
C PHE A 536 1.30 -4.64 -38.93
N GLU A 537 0.81 -3.57 -39.57
CA GLU A 537 0.04 -3.62 -40.83
C GLU A 537 0.71 -4.51 -41.90
N ASN A 538 2.04 -4.46 -42.02
CA ASN A 538 2.82 -5.22 -43.00
C ASN A 538 2.92 -6.74 -42.71
N LYS A 539 2.50 -7.20 -41.53
CA LYS A 539 2.59 -8.60 -41.09
C LYS A 539 1.24 -9.28 -40.91
N ILE A 540 0.14 -8.53 -40.94
CA ILE A 540 -1.20 -9.06 -40.70
C ILE A 540 -1.99 -9.16 -42.01
N VAL A 541 -2.75 -10.25 -42.15
CA VAL A 541 -3.62 -10.49 -43.31
C VAL A 541 -5.02 -9.92 -43.12
N SER A 542 -5.55 -9.96 -41.88
CA SER A 542 -6.94 -9.60 -41.57
C SER A 542 -7.01 -8.28 -40.80
N ILE A 543 -7.73 -7.29 -41.36
CA ILE A 543 -7.89 -5.95 -40.77
C ILE A 543 -9.25 -5.83 -40.08
N PRO A 544 -9.33 -5.24 -38.88
CA PRO A 544 -10.60 -5.01 -38.18
C PRO A 544 -11.52 -4.02 -38.93
N PRO A 545 -12.84 -4.20 -38.88
CA PRO A 545 -13.78 -3.39 -39.66
C PRO A 545 -13.75 -1.90 -39.32
N TRP A 546 -13.47 -1.54 -38.06
CA TRP A 546 -13.40 -0.14 -37.61
C TRP A 546 -12.14 0.62 -38.05
N MET A 547 -11.12 -0.05 -38.59
CA MET A 547 -9.94 0.63 -39.15
C MET A 547 -10.31 1.47 -40.37
N THR A 548 -11.19 0.96 -41.22
CA THR A 548 -11.69 1.68 -42.40
C THR A 548 -12.45 2.97 -42.04
N LEU A 549 -13.08 3.00 -40.86
CA LEU A 549 -13.77 4.19 -40.34
C LEU A 549 -12.76 5.28 -39.96
N ILE A 550 -11.66 4.89 -39.30
CA ILE A 550 -10.59 5.81 -38.90
C ILE A 550 -9.86 6.35 -40.13
N GLU A 551 -9.55 5.50 -41.11
CA GLU A 551 -8.91 5.90 -42.37
C GLU A 551 -9.72 6.96 -43.12
N LYS A 552 -11.06 6.78 -43.19
CA LYS A 552 -11.98 7.74 -43.83
C LYS A 552 -12.06 9.09 -43.11
N GLU A 553 -11.93 9.11 -41.78
CA GLU A 553 -12.06 10.33 -40.98
C GLU A 553 -10.75 11.13 -40.86
N PHE A 554 -9.61 10.44 -40.83
CA PHE A 554 -8.31 11.07 -40.55
C PHE A 554 -7.31 11.02 -41.70
N GLY A 555 -7.63 10.34 -42.81
CA GLY A 555 -6.81 10.35 -44.02
C GLY A 555 -5.39 9.80 -43.82
N ILE A 556 -5.21 8.84 -42.91
CA ILE A 556 -3.91 8.23 -42.62
C ILE A 556 -3.62 7.19 -43.73
N SER A 557 -2.70 7.51 -44.64
CA SER A 557 -2.24 6.59 -45.68
C SER A 557 -1.21 5.61 -45.10
N GLY A 558 -1.64 4.39 -44.78
CA GLY A 558 -0.74 3.24 -44.60
C GLY A 558 -0.01 2.92 -45.90
N GLY A 559 1.24 2.44 -45.79
CA GLY A 559 2.12 2.12 -46.91
C GLY A 559 1.56 1.04 -47.86
N LYS A 560 2.29 0.76 -48.96
CA LYS A 560 1.87 -0.18 -50.01
C LYS A 560 1.44 -1.54 -49.42
N ARG A 561 0.16 -1.88 -49.64
CA ARG A 561 -0.50 -3.15 -49.26
C ARG A 561 0.07 -4.34 -50.05
N LEU A 562 0.24 -5.48 -49.40
CA LEU A 562 0.46 -6.78 -50.04
C LEU A 562 -0.89 -7.42 -50.35
N GLN A 563 -1.07 -7.92 -51.59
CA GLN A 563 -2.29 -8.64 -51.98
C GLN A 563 -2.11 -10.16 -51.74
N PRO A 564 -3.19 -10.92 -51.47
CA PRO A 564 -3.11 -12.38 -51.26
C PRO A 564 -2.52 -13.17 -52.44
N SER A 565 -2.51 -12.57 -53.65
CA SER A 565 -1.90 -13.13 -54.86
C SER A 565 -0.37 -13.19 -54.81
N ASP A 566 0.26 -12.44 -53.90
CA ASP A 566 1.71 -12.21 -53.94
C ASP A 566 2.52 -13.25 -53.12
N VAL A 567 1.83 -14.26 -52.54
CA VAL A 567 2.42 -15.23 -51.59
C VAL A 567 2.34 -16.70 -52.08
N LEU A 568 1.71 -16.96 -53.22
CA LEU A 568 1.52 -18.32 -53.76
C LEU A 568 2.05 -18.43 -55.19
N ASP A 569 2.84 -19.46 -55.47
CA ASP A 569 3.07 -19.89 -56.86
C ASP A 569 1.86 -20.67 -57.40
N SER A 570 1.86 -21.00 -58.69
CA SER A 570 0.77 -21.73 -59.37
C SER A 570 0.49 -23.14 -58.80
N ASN A 571 1.28 -23.62 -57.84
CA ASN A 571 1.15 -24.93 -57.20
C ASN A 571 0.89 -24.86 -55.68
N GLY A 572 0.67 -23.66 -55.11
CA GLY A 572 0.11 -23.52 -53.76
C GLY A 572 1.08 -23.74 -52.59
N SER A 573 2.37 -23.41 -52.74
CA SER A 573 3.34 -23.39 -51.62
C SER A 573 3.88 -21.97 -51.33
N LEU A 574 4.27 -21.73 -50.07
CA LEU A 574 4.76 -20.43 -49.56
C LEU A 574 6.19 -20.13 -50.04
N ILE A 575 6.39 -18.99 -50.69
CA ILE A 575 7.71 -18.54 -51.16
C ILE A 575 8.52 -18.00 -49.97
N ALA A 576 9.54 -18.74 -49.54
CA ALA A 576 10.59 -18.24 -48.66
C ALA A 576 11.78 -17.72 -49.48
N SER A 577 12.23 -16.52 -49.15
CA SER A 577 13.41 -15.78 -49.64
C SER A 577 13.14 -14.67 -50.68
N GLN A 578 13.78 -13.52 -50.42
CA GLN A 578 13.87 -12.26 -51.17
C GLN A 578 12.91 -11.13 -50.75
N ILE A 579 13.40 -10.24 -49.87
CA ILE A 579 12.90 -8.87 -49.71
C ILE A 579 14.08 -7.91 -49.95
N PRO A 580 13.98 -6.95 -50.88
CA PRO A 580 15.00 -5.90 -51.06
C PRO A 580 14.82 -4.74 -50.08
N SER A 581 15.93 -4.13 -49.67
CA SER A 581 15.97 -2.95 -48.78
C SER A 581 15.25 -1.74 -49.41
N PRO A 582 14.53 -0.91 -48.62
CA PRO A 582 13.77 0.20 -49.19
C PRO A 582 14.68 1.38 -49.57
N MET A 583 14.57 1.77 -50.84
CA MET A 583 15.07 3.02 -51.41
C MET A 583 14.47 4.25 -50.71
N SER A 584 15.33 5.17 -50.30
CA SER A 584 15.00 6.56 -50.00
C SER A 584 14.89 7.38 -51.30
N ARG A 585 13.71 7.95 -51.57
CA ARG A 585 13.51 9.16 -52.41
C ARG A 585 13.09 10.27 -51.44
N GLY A 586 13.69 11.45 -51.33
CA GLY A 586 14.47 12.23 -52.28
C GLY A 586 13.69 13.51 -52.60
N VAL A 587 13.99 14.62 -51.91
CA VAL A 587 13.79 16.00 -52.42
C VAL A 587 14.92 16.89 -51.87
N ASN A 588 15.58 17.57 -52.81
CA ASN A 588 16.82 18.35 -52.74
C ASN A 588 16.58 19.85 -52.36
N PRO A 589 17.54 20.80 -52.59
CA PRO A 589 18.68 21.18 -51.74
C PRO A 589 18.77 22.73 -51.55
N VAL A 590 19.97 23.28 -51.27
CA VAL A 590 20.42 24.72 -51.34
C VAL A 590 20.29 25.49 -50.00
N LEU A 591 21.26 26.18 -49.37
CA LEU A 591 22.68 26.63 -49.56
C LEU A 591 23.26 26.85 -48.12
N GLU A 592 24.37 26.19 -47.72
CA GLU A 592 25.77 26.69 -47.65
C GLU A 592 26.11 27.60 -46.43
N SER A 593 27.01 27.21 -45.50
CA SER A 593 28.46 27.47 -45.65
C SER A 593 29.38 26.70 -44.67
N ARG A 594 30.35 25.99 -45.29
CA ARG A 594 31.80 25.79 -45.01
C ARG A 594 32.38 25.66 -43.59
N ARG A 595 33.09 24.54 -43.37
CA ARG A 595 34.52 24.45 -42.94
C ARG A 595 35.18 23.18 -43.53
N PRO A 596 36.52 23.15 -43.75
CA PRO A 596 37.14 22.33 -44.79
C PRO A 596 37.64 20.96 -44.33
N THR A 597 37.68 20.08 -45.32
CA THR A 597 38.36 18.78 -45.43
C THR A 597 39.86 18.94 -45.65
N GLU A 598 40.64 17.96 -45.18
CA GLU A 598 41.81 17.45 -45.91
C GLU A 598 41.93 15.94 -45.67
N ALA A 599 42.13 15.21 -46.77
CA ALA A 599 42.26 13.76 -46.89
C ALA A 599 43.52 13.47 -47.71
N ALA A 600 44.22 12.37 -47.41
CA ALA A 600 45.09 11.59 -48.32
C ALA A 600 45.60 10.37 -47.51
N GLU A 601 45.40 9.10 -47.89
CA GLU A 601 45.86 8.36 -49.08
C GLU A 601 47.25 7.71 -48.83
N GLU A 602 47.32 6.38 -48.80
CA GLU A 602 48.56 5.59 -48.84
C GLU A 602 48.39 4.38 -49.77
N ILE A 603 49.18 4.31 -50.85
CA ILE A 603 49.63 3.10 -51.56
C ILE A 603 50.98 3.44 -52.27
N PRO A 604 51.81 2.48 -52.73
CA PRO A 604 52.70 1.53 -52.04
C PRO A 604 54.19 1.77 -52.41
N LEU A 605 55.13 1.07 -51.77
CA LEU A 605 56.35 0.65 -52.48
C LEU A 605 57.00 -0.58 -51.84
N GLY A 606 57.06 -1.68 -52.58
CA GLY A 606 57.87 -2.84 -52.22
C GLY A 606 59.29 -2.72 -52.77
N THR A 607 60.28 -3.30 -52.09
CA THR A 607 61.49 -3.81 -52.73
C THR A 607 62.19 -4.87 -51.85
N ALA A 608 62.46 -6.02 -52.48
CA ALA A 608 63.44 -7.07 -52.18
C ALA A 608 63.32 -7.86 -50.86
N ALA A 609 62.96 -9.16 -50.85
CA ALA A 609 63.65 -10.31 -51.43
C ALA A 609 65.09 -10.49 -50.93
N LEU A 610 65.33 -11.47 -50.05
CA LEU A 610 66.27 -12.59 -50.23
C LEU A 610 66.60 -13.32 -48.90
N VAL A 611 66.35 -14.64 -48.93
CA VAL A 611 67.14 -15.73 -48.31
C VAL A 611 66.99 -16.01 -46.81
N GLY A 612 66.56 -17.25 -46.52
CA GLY A 612 67.32 -18.14 -45.63
C GLY A 612 66.77 -18.45 -44.24
N PHE A 613 66.15 -19.62 -44.11
CA PHE A 613 66.31 -20.63 -43.04
C PHE A 613 66.46 -20.23 -41.54
N GLN A 614 65.56 -20.85 -40.75
CA GLN A 614 65.73 -21.49 -39.43
C GLN A 614 66.09 -20.66 -38.16
N ALA A 615 65.11 -20.69 -37.25
CA ALA A 615 65.11 -20.88 -35.79
C ALA A 615 66.31 -20.45 -34.89
N ILE A 616 65.92 -19.87 -33.75
CA ILE A 616 66.61 -19.68 -32.45
C ILE A 616 67.42 -18.36 -32.33
N ASP A 617 66.94 -17.37 -31.55
CA ASP A 617 67.23 -17.30 -30.11
C ASP A 617 66.47 -16.15 -29.41
N VAL A 618 65.90 -16.45 -28.24
CA VAL A 618 65.22 -15.50 -27.36
C VAL A 618 66.27 -14.95 -26.41
N THR A 619 66.65 -13.67 -26.54
CA THR A 619 67.06 -12.70 -25.49
C THR A 619 68.08 -11.67 -26.01
N LYS A 620 67.60 -10.50 -26.44
CA LYS A 620 68.33 -9.22 -26.29
C LYS A 620 67.38 -8.05 -26.59
N ARG A 621 66.99 -7.30 -25.54
CA ARG A 621 66.26 -6.04 -25.72
C ARG A 621 67.25 -4.99 -26.24
N ILE A 622 67.05 -4.56 -27.47
CA ILE A 622 67.67 -3.35 -28.02
C ILE A 622 66.88 -2.16 -27.46
N VAL A 623 67.53 -1.29 -26.69
CA VAL A 623 66.91 -0.06 -26.15
C VAL A 623 67.08 1.05 -27.18
N ILE A 624 65.98 1.46 -27.80
CA ILE A 624 65.91 2.64 -28.66
C ILE A 624 65.68 3.87 -27.75
N PRO A 625 66.48 4.95 -27.84
CA PRO A 625 66.25 6.13 -27.01
C PRO A 625 64.92 6.80 -27.39
N VAL A 626 64.00 6.90 -26.43
CA VAL A 626 62.68 7.52 -26.60
C VAL A 626 62.84 9.04 -26.66
N ARG A 627 62.31 9.66 -27.73
CA ARG A 627 62.23 11.12 -27.86
C ARG A 627 61.15 11.63 -26.90
N ILE A 628 61.54 12.45 -25.92
CA ILE A 628 60.60 13.04 -24.96
C ILE A 628 59.79 14.12 -25.68
N GLU A 629 58.47 13.97 -25.73
CA GLU A 629 57.59 14.96 -26.34
C GLU A 629 57.48 16.21 -25.46
N PRO A 630 57.43 17.43 -26.05
CA PRO A 630 57.21 18.68 -25.29
C PRO A 630 55.97 18.66 -24.40
N LYS A 631 54.97 17.84 -24.76
CA LYS A 631 53.73 17.64 -23.99
C LYS A 631 53.97 17.15 -22.56
N VAL A 632 55.04 16.39 -22.30
CA VAL A 632 55.36 15.88 -20.96
C VAL A 632 55.78 17.01 -20.02
N TYR A 633 56.52 18.00 -20.52
CA TYR A 633 56.88 19.20 -19.77
C TYR A 633 55.65 20.07 -19.45
N PHE A 634 54.77 20.27 -20.44
CA PHE A 634 53.51 20.99 -20.23
C PHE A 634 52.57 20.27 -19.26
N ALA A 635 52.59 18.94 -19.21
CA ALA A 635 51.84 18.17 -18.23
C ALA A 635 52.37 18.39 -16.80
N ASN A 636 53.71 18.39 -16.61
CA ASN A 636 54.32 18.68 -15.31
C ASN A 636 53.98 20.11 -14.83
N GLU A 637 54.07 21.09 -15.73
CA GLU A 637 53.72 22.48 -15.44
C GLU A 637 52.24 22.66 -15.07
N ARG A 638 51.33 22.01 -15.80
CA ARG A 638 49.90 22.01 -15.45
C ARG A 638 49.63 21.43 -14.06
N THR A 639 50.32 20.34 -13.70
CA THR A 639 50.17 19.76 -12.36
C THR A 639 50.67 20.71 -11.28
N PHE A 640 51.80 21.39 -11.50
CA PHE A 640 52.30 22.42 -10.58
C PHE A 640 51.32 23.59 -10.39
N LEU A 641 50.78 24.13 -11.49
CA LEU A 641 49.76 25.19 -11.43
C LEU A 641 48.50 24.77 -10.67
N THR A 642 48.10 23.51 -10.81
CA THR A 642 46.94 22.96 -10.08
C THR A 642 47.21 22.94 -8.57
N TRP A 643 48.39 22.48 -8.14
CA TRP A 643 48.78 22.51 -6.72
C TRP A 643 48.93 23.92 -6.17
N LEU A 644 49.47 24.85 -6.97
CA LEU A 644 49.59 26.26 -6.58
C LEU A 644 48.22 26.93 -6.37
N HIS A 645 47.22 26.58 -7.20
CA HIS A 645 45.86 27.08 -7.03
C HIS A 645 45.26 26.64 -5.68
N PHE A 646 45.54 25.42 -5.20
CA PHE A 646 45.13 24.97 -3.87
C PHE A 646 45.83 25.75 -2.74
N VAL A 647 47.13 26.03 -2.89
CA VAL A 647 47.88 26.85 -1.92
C VAL A 647 47.27 28.26 -1.81
N ILE A 648 46.88 28.86 -2.94
CA ILE A 648 46.27 30.20 -2.96
C ILE A 648 44.93 30.20 -2.19
N VAL A 649 44.10 29.17 -2.37
CA VAL A 649 42.82 29.04 -1.66
C VAL A 649 43.01 28.84 -0.15
N LEU A 650 43.99 28.02 0.27
CA LEU A 650 44.31 27.84 1.69
C LEU A 650 44.88 29.12 2.31
N CYS A 651 45.73 29.84 1.57
CA CYS A 651 46.32 31.10 2.02
C CYS A 651 45.27 32.21 2.16
N SER A 652 44.35 32.35 1.21
CA SER A 652 43.26 33.34 1.30
C SER A 652 42.31 33.05 2.46
N THR A 653 42.02 31.77 2.72
CA THR A 653 41.21 31.35 3.88
C THR A 653 41.94 31.63 5.20
N ALA A 654 43.25 31.36 5.26
CA ALA A 654 44.07 31.64 6.43
C ALA A 654 44.17 33.15 6.73
N LEU A 655 44.37 33.98 5.70
CA LEU A 655 44.34 35.44 5.80
C LEU A 655 42.99 35.97 6.28
N GLY A 656 41.89 35.39 5.79
CA GLY A 656 40.54 35.72 6.27
C GLY A 656 40.35 35.43 7.77
N LEU A 657 40.86 34.29 8.24
CA LEU A 657 40.80 33.91 9.66
C LEU A 657 41.73 34.75 10.54
N LEU A 658 42.88 35.20 10.03
CA LEU A 658 43.79 36.08 10.76
C LEU A 658 43.22 37.51 10.91
N ASN A 659 42.57 38.03 9.87
CA ASN A 659 42.04 39.39 9.88
C ASN A 659 40.70 39.51 10.63
N PHE A 660 39.82 38.53 10.50
CA PHE A 660 38.45 38.61 11.02
C PHE A 660 38.12 37.58 12.13
N GLY A 661 39.05 36.69 12.47
CA GLY A 661 38.81 35.64 13.46
C GLY A 661 39.00 36.10 14.90
N ASP A 662 38.25 35.46 15.81
CA ASP A 662 38.48 35.51 17.27
C ASP A 662 39.89 34.99 17.61
N LYS A 663 40.36 35.11 18.87
CA LYS A 663 41.66 34.56 19.29
C LYS A 663 41.87 33.09 18.87
N VAL A 664 40.82 32.28 18.90
CA VAL A 664 40.83 30.89 18.41
C VAL A 664 40.89 30.81 16.88
N GLY A 665 40.18 31.72 16.19
CA GLY A 665 40.25 31.87 14.73
C GLY A 665 41.62 32.34 14.23
N GLN A 666 42.28 33.23 14.97
CA GLN A 666 43.65 33.68 14.68
C GLN A 666 44.65 32.54 14.85
N THR A 667 44.57 31.76 15.94
CA THR A 667 45.40 30.56 16.12
C THR A 667 45.19 29.56 14.98
N ALA A 668 43.94 29.35 14.55
CA ALA A 668 43.65 28.49 13.40
C ALA A 668 44.17 29.06 12.08
N GLY A 669 44.12 30.39 11.89
CA GLY A 669 44.70 31.09 10.76
C GLY A 669 46.22 30.84 10.65
N VAL A 670 46.96 30.92 11.77
CA VAL A 670 48.40 30.58 11.82
C VAL A 670 48.65 29.11 11.46
N MET A 671 47.79 28.19 11.89
CA MET A 671 47.93 26.78 11.52
C MET A 671 47.68 26.54 10.02
N PHE A 672 46.68 27.19 9.43
CA PHE A 672 46.40 27.07 7.99
C PHE A 672 47.47 27.70 7.11
N THR A 673 48.15 28.78 7.55
CA THR A 673 49.29 29.34 6.81
C THR A 673 50.49 28.37 6.79
N LEU A 674 50.76 27.67 7.91
CA LEU A 674 51.80 26.65 7.96
C LEU A 674 51.50 25.47 7.03
N VAL A 675 50.24 25.01 7.00
CA VAL A 675 49.82 23.93 6.07
C VAL A 675 49.94 24.38 4.61
N ALA A 676 49.52 25.60 4.28
CA ALA A 676 49.66 26.14 2.92
C ALA A 676 51.13 26.20 2.46
N PHE A 677 52.05 26.54 3.37
CA PHE A 677 53.48 26.54 3.10
C PHE A 677 54.03 25.13 2.80
N LEU A 678 53.59 24.11 3.53
CA LEU A 678 53.98 22.72 3.27
C LEU A 678 53.48 22.22 1.91
N PHE A 679 52.25 22.56 1.51
CA PHE A 679 51.72 22.25 0.18
C PHE A 679 52.51 22.93 -0.93
N MET A 680 52.95 24.18 -0.72
CA MET A 680 53.76 24.93 -1.69
C MET A 680 55.14 24.30 -1.89
N LEU A 681 55.82 23.92 -0.80
CA LEU A 681 57.11 23.25 -0.86
C LEU A 681 57.00 21.88 -1.55
N HIS A 682 55.95 21.13 -1.24
CA HIS A 682 55.69 19.84 -1.89
C HIS A 682 55.45 20.00 -3.40
N ALA A 683 54.68 21.02 -3.81
CA ALA A 683 54.42 21.29 -5.23
C ALA A 683 55.72 21.62 -6.00
N LEU A 684 56.59 22.45 -5.41
CA LEU A 684 57.90 22.80 -5.99
C LEU A 684 58.83 21.59 -6.07
N PHE A 685 58.90 20.81 -4.99
CA PHE A 685 59.70 19.59 -4.93
C PHE A 685 59.24 18.58 -5.99
N LEU A 686 57.93 18.33 -6.10
CA LEU A 686 57.37 17.42 -7.09
C LEU A 686 57.68 17.87 -8.51
N GLN A 687 57.59 19.18 -8.79
CA GLN A 687 57.91 19.74 -10.10
C GLN A 687 59.40 19.56 -10.45
N GLN A 688 60.30 19.83 -9.51
CA GLN A 688 61.76 19.69 -9.69
C GLN A 688 62.16 18.22 -9.83
N TRP A 689 61.66 17.36 -8.93
CA TRP A 689 61.92 15.93 -8.98
C TRP A 689 61.41 15.30 -10.28
N ARG A 690 60.21 15.66 -10.74
CA ARG A 690 59.70 15.21 -12.05
C ARG A 690 60.52 15.76 -13.22
N ALA A 691 60.92 17.02 -13.17
CA ALA A 691 61.76 17.62 -14.22
C ALA A 691 63.15 16.94 -14.32
N GLU A 692 63.75 16.61 -13.18
CA GLU A 692 65.01 15.89 -13.08
C GLU A 692 64.88 14.45 -13.60
N MET A 693 63.81 13.75 -13.21
CA MET A 693 63.52 12.39 -13.68
C MET A 693 63.24 12.32 -15.19
N ILE A 694 62.57 13.33 -15.76
CA ILE A 694 62.39 13.46 -17.22
C ILE A 694 63.75 13.68 -17.90
N SER A 695 64.66 14.45 -17.28
CA SER A 695 66.01 14.67 -17.78
C SER A 695 66.88 13.40 -17.76
N MET A 696 66.75 12.56 -16.73
CA MET A 696 67.55 11.34 -16.53
C MET A 696 67.12 10.11 -17.37
N ARG A 697 66.11 10.24 -18.25
CA ARG A 697 65.67 9.20 -19.22
C ARG A 697 65.39 7.81 -18.58
N GLY A 698 64.90 7.77 -17.34
CA GLY A 698 64.64 6.53 -16.61
C GLY A 698 63.26 5.93 -16.92
N ASN A 699 63.20 4.60 -17.13
CA ASN A 699 61.97 3.88 -17.50
C ASN A 699 61.07 3.51 -16.28
N LYS A 700 60.98 4.39 -15.28
CA LYS A 700 60.19 4.17 -14.04
C LYS A 700 58.89 5.01 -14.05
N PRO A 701 57.78 4.54 -13.44
CA PRO A 701 56.52 5.29 -13.35
C PRO A 701 56.67 6.61 -12.57
N PHE A 702 55.99 7.68 -12.99
CA PHE A 702 56.09 9.04 -12.44
C PHE A 702 54.99 9.37 -11.39
N ASP A 703 54.33 8.35 -10.86
CA ASP A 703 53.15 8.51 -10.00
C ASP A 703 53.54 8.80 -8.55
N ASP A 704 52.92 9.83 -7.98
CA ASP A 704 53.07 10.17 -6.57
C ASP A 704 52.00 9.45 -5.75
N VAL A 705 52.38 8.31 -5.17
CA VAL A 705 51.47 7.38 -4.49
C VAL A 705 51.11 7.87 -3.07
N TRP A 706 51.99 8.65 -2.43
CA TRP A 706 51.86 8.99 -1.01
C TRP A 706 51.57 10.46 -0.76
N GLY A 707 52.04 11.39 -1.61
CA GLY A 707 51.93 12.84 -1.39
C GLY A 707 50.50 13.34 -1.12
N PRO A 708 49.52 13.08 -2.00
CA PRO A 708 48.14 13.55 -1.82
C PRO A 708 47.48 13.01 -0.54
N THR A 709 47.82 11.80 -0.12
CA THR A 709 47.23 11.18 1.08
C THR A 709 47.76 11.82 2.36
N VAL A 710 49.07 12.05 2.44
CA VAL A 710 49.71 12.69 3.61
C VAL A 710 49.22 14.13 3.78
N LEU A 711 49.17 14.89 2.68
CA LEU A 711 48.70 16.26 2.66
C LEU A 711 47.21 16.38 3.09
N SER A 712 46.38 15.41 2.72
CA SER A 712 44.97 15.37 3.13
C SER A 712 44.80 15.09 4.63
N ILE A 713 45.63 14.20 5.19
CA ILE A 713 45.62 13.90 6.64
C ILE A 713 46.03 15.14 7.44
N VAL A 714 47.07 15.85 7.03
CA VAL A 714 47.53 17.08 7.69
C VAL A 714 46.43 18.16 7.70
N LEU A 715 45.67 18.28 6.61
CA LEU A 715 44.54 19.22 6.53
C LEU A 715 43.38 18.82 7.47
N ILE A 716 43.05 17.53 7.55
CA ILE A 716 42.00 17.02 8.45
C ILE A 716 42.36 17.27 9.91
N VAL A 717 43.62 17.06 10.29
CA VAL A 717 44.10 17.34 11.66
C VAL A 717 43.96 18.83 11.99
N ALA A 718 44.34 19.72 11.07
CA ALA A 718 44.21 21.17 11.26
C ALA A 718 42.73 21.61 11.44
N VAL A 719 41.81 21.04 10.65
CA VAL A 719 40.36 21.30 10.78
C VAL A 719 39.78 20.72 12.07
N GLY A 720 40.20 19.50 12.46
CA GLY A 720 39.74 18.85 13.70
C GLY A 720 40.15 19.60 14.96
N LEU A 721 41.37 20.15 14.97
CA LEU A 721 41.89 20.94 16.10
C LEU A 721 41.16 22.29 16.22
N ASN A 722 40.76 22.90 15.11
CA ASN A 722 39.89 24.09 15.10
C ASN A 722 38.54 23.82 15.76
N LEU A 723 37.91 22.69 15.41
CA LEU A 723 36.65 22.25 16.00
C LEU A 723 36.78 22.03 17.50
N TYR A 724 37.82 21.31 17.93
CA TYR A 724 38.07 21.03 19.34
C TYR A 724 38.24 22.32 20.18
N LEU A 725 39.01 23.30 19.69
CA LEU A 725 39.25 24.55 20.40
C LEU A 725 38.00 25.46 20.51
N LYS A 726 36.96 25.24 19.70
CA LYS A 726 35.69 25.99 19.77
C LYS A 726 34.66 25.39 20.74
N PHE A 727 34.94 24.26 21.40
CA PHE A 727 34.03 23.59 22.33
C PHE A 727 34.31 23.89 23.83
N PRO A 728 34.12 25.13 24.32
CA PRO A 728 33.72 25.30 25.73
C PRO A 728 32.40 26.08 25.89
N ILE A 729 31.47 25.49 26.63
CA ILE A 729 30.12 26.00 26.93
C ILE A 729 30.23 27.16 27.94
N ILE A 730 30.08 28.41 27.49
CA ILE A 730 29.97 29.59 28.36
C ILE A 730 28.49 29.98 28.47
N LYS A 731 27.86 29.71 29.62
CA LYS A 731 26.50 30.20 29.93
C LYS A 731 26.56 31.72 30.21
N LYS A 732 26.24 32.55 29.21
CA LYS A 732 26.12 34.01 29.40
C LYS A 732 24.75 34.36 30.00
N LYS A 733 24.74 35.11 31.10
CA LYS A 733 23.52 35.66 31.71
C LYS A 733 23.01 36.83 30.85
N LEU A 734 21.76 36.75 30.39
CA LEU A 734 21.15 37.74 29.48
C LEU A 734 20.88 39.08 30.21
N ILE A 735 21.16 40.19 29.53
CA ILE A 735 20.89 41.55 29.99
C ILE A 735 19.45 41.89 29.57
N GLY A 736 18.47 41.54 30.40
CA GLY A 736 17.06 41.89 30.23
C GLY A 736 16.12 40.72 29.85
N PRO A 737 14.81 40.83 30.17
CA PRO A 737 13.84 39.76 29.93
C PRO A 737 13.49 39.62 28.43
N VAL A 738 14.03 38.59 27.79
CA VAL A 738 13.85 38.29 26.35
C VAL A 738 12.52 37.55 26.06
N GLY A 739 11.61 37.47 27.03
CA GLY A 739 10.28 36.87 26.87
C GLY A 739 10.20 35.35 27.03
N PHE A 740 11.33 34.62 27.21
CA PHE A 740 11.32 33.18 27.55
C PHE A 740 10.67 32.89 28.92
N SER A 741 10.58 33.89 29.80
CA SER A 741 9.85 33.80 31.06
C SER A 741 8.38 33.44 30.88
N ASN A 742 7.82 33.64 29.68
CA ASN A 742 6.44 33.28 29.36
C ASN A 742 6.30 31.87 28.74
N LEU A 743 7.40 31.14 28.51
CA LEU A 743 7.37 29.77 27.98
C LEU A 743 6.64 28.80 28.92
N PRO A 744 6.83 28.82 30.26
CA PRO A 744 6.03 28.01 31.18
C PRO A 744 4.54 28.27 31.04
N ASN A 745 4.12 29.54 30.91
CA ASN A 745 2.73 29.91 30.70
C ASN A 745 2.18 29.41 29.34
N GLN A 746 3.01 29.41 28.29
CA GLN A 746 2.63 28.87 26.97
C GLN A 746 2.48 27.34 27.01
N VAL A 747 3.41 26.65 27.67
CA VAL A 747 3.36 25.19 27.87
C VAL A 747 2.17 24.82 28.76
N HIS A 748 1.91 25.58 29.83
CA HIS A 748 0.75 25.43 30.70
C HIS A 748 -0.57 25.57 29.91
N ARG A 749 -0.74 26.65 29.13
CA ARG A 749 -1.92 26.85 28.25
C ARG A 749 -2.09 25.72 27.23
N LYS A 750 -1.00 25.26 26.63
CA LYS A 750 -1.02 24.16 25.66
C LYS A 750 -1.41 22.84 26.33
N SER A 751 -0.97 22.61 27.56
CA SER A 751 -1.27 21.42 28.35
C SER A 751 -2.74 21.41 28.80
N ILE A 752 -3.28 22.54 29.26
CA ILE A 752 -4.72 22.69 29.57
C ILE A 752 -5.59 22.36 28.34
N LYS A 753 -5.20 22.85 27.15
CA LYS A 753 -5.95 22.59 25.91
C LYS A 753 -5.88 21.12 25.45
N LYS A 754 -4.77 20.43 25.73
CA LYS A 754 -4.57 19.02 25.35
C LYS A 754 -5.30 18.08 26.31
N GLY A 755 -5.42 18.46 27.59
CA GLY A 755 -5.91 17.61 28.67
C GLY A 755 -4.88 16.54 29.07
N PHE A 756 -5.14 15.88 30.21
CA PHE A 756 -4.28 14.84 30.75
C PHE A 756 -4.97 13.47 30.63
N GLN A 757 -4.18 12.43 30.35
CA GLN A 757 -4.63 11.04 30.37
C GLN A 757 -3.86 10.31 31.46
N PHE A 758 -4.58 9.63 32.35
CA PHE A 758 -3.99 8.87 33.43
C PHE A 758 -4.70 7.54 33.57
N THR A 759 -3.97 6.48 33.85
CA THR A 759 -4.50 5.11 33.88
C THR A 759 -3.94 4.39 35.09
N VAL A 760 -4.84 4.00 35.99
CA VAL A 760 -4.50 3.32 37.25
C VAL A 760 -5.10 1.92 37.20
N MET A 761 -4.29 0.93 37.54
CA MET A 761 -4.74 -0.45 37.73
C MET A 761 -4.79 -0.77 39.22
N VAL A 762 -5.82 -1.52 39.62
CA VAL A 762 -6.01 -1.93 41.00
C VAL A 762 -5.98 -3.46 41.05
N VAL A 763 -5.10 -4.02 41.88
CA VAL A 763 -4.79 -5.45 41.95
C VAL A 763 -4.81 -5.88 43.43
N GLY A 764 -5.59 -6.91 43.77
CA GLY A 764 -5.63 -7.47 45.13
C GLY A 764 -6.56 -8.68 45.26
N GLU A 765 -6.50 -9.38 46.38
CA GLU A 765 -7.49 -10.40 46.79
C GLU A 765 -8.92 -9.80 46.82
N SER A 766 -9.95 -10.64 46.63
CA SER A 766 -11.32 -10.17 46.76
C SER A 766 -11.61 -9.69 48.19
N GLY A 767 -12.57 -8.78 48.34
CA GLY A 767 -12.97 -8.30 49.68
C GLY A 767 -11.99 -7.34 50.37
N LEU A 768 -10.87 -6.94 49.77
CA LEU A 768 -9.94 -5.95 50.34
C LEU A 768 -10.43 -4.48 50.22
N GLY A 769 -11.55 -4.23 49.55
CA GLY A 769 -12.11 -2.88 49.40
C GLY A 769 -11.52 -2.07 48.23
N LYS A 770 -11.07 -2.74 47.17
CA LYS A 770 -10.52 -2.16 45.94
C LYS A 770 -11.44 -1.10 45.31
N SER A 771 -12.66 -1.49 44.97
CA SER A 771 -13.64 -0.60 44.33
C SER A 771 -14.08 0.56 45.23
N THR A 772 -14.19 0.31 46.54
CA THR A 772 -14.45 1.37 47.54
C THR A 772 -13.30 2.38 47.59
N LEU A 773 -12.03 1.94 47.58
CA LEU A 773 -10.89 2.87 47.57
C LEU A 773 -10.88 3.72 46.30
N VAL A 774 -11.20 3.14 45.14
CA VAL A 774 -11.30 3.87 43.87
C VAL A 774 -12.34 5.00 43.95
N ASN A 775 -13.53 4.70 44.50
CA ASN A 775 -14.57 5.72 44.71
C ASN A 775 -14.10 6.82 45.67
N THR A 776 -13.42 6.45 46.77
CA THR A 776 -12.87 7.41 47.74
C THR A 776 -11.78 8.29 47.10
N LEU A 777 -10.91 7.72 46.26
CA LEU A 777 -9.77 8.39 45.63
C LEU A 777 -10.20 9.51 44.67
N PHE A 778 -11.22 9.26 43.85
CA PHE A 778 -11.70 10.21 42.83
C PHE A 778 -12.96 10.97 43.23
N ASN A 779 -13.46 10.76 44.45
CA ASN A 779 -14.64 11.43 45.02
C ASN A 779 -15.84 11.46 44.05
N THR A 780 -15.97 10.40 43.25
CA THR A 780 -16.95 10.25 42.17
C THR A 780 -17.47 8.83 42.22
N SER A 781 -18.78 8.65 42.14
CA SER A 781 -19.39 7.32 41.96
C SER A 781 -19.14 6.85 40.53
N LEU A 782 -17.97 6.27 40.29
CA LEU A 782 -17.57 5.73 38.99
C LEU A 782 -18.38 4.48 38.60
N TYR A 783 -18.97 3.83 39.60
CA TYR A 783 -19.90 2.72 39.44
C TYR A 783 -21.35 3.22 39.54
N PRO A 784 -22.28 2.76 38.67
CA PRO A 784 -23.67 3.17 38.71
C PRO A 784 -24.34 2.78 40.03
N ALA A 785 -25.08 3.73 40.63
CA ALA A 785 -25.89 3.46 41.81
C ALA A 785 -27.04 2.50 41.46
N LYS A 786 -27.22 1.43 42.24
CA LYS A 786 -28.36 0.51 42.10
C LYS A 786 -29.67 1.24 42.41
N ASP A 787 -30.67 1.06 41.55
CA ASP A 787 -32.04 1.50 41.81
C ASP A 787 -32.54 0.98 43.16
N SER A 788 -32.96 1.93 43.99
CA SER A 788 -33.28 1.74 45.40
C SER A 788 -34.70 1.19 45.56
N LYS A 789 -34.90 -0.12 45.41
CA LYS A 789 -36.03 -0.86 45.99
C LYS A 789 -35.64 -2.33 46.22
N VAL A 790 -34.85 -2.61 47.26
CA VAL A 790 -34.96 -3.79 48.15
C VAL A 790 -34.01 -3.52 49.32
N GLU A 791 -34.56 -3.39 50.52
CA GLU A 791 -33.79 -3.36 51.77
C GLU A 791 -33.19 -4.75 52.06
N LEU A 792 -32.01 -4.73 52.70
CA LEU A 792 -31.27 -5.85 53.31
C LEU A 792 -30.40 -6.71 52.37
N THR A 793 -29.31 -6.12 51.87
CA THR A 793 -27.93 -6.70 51.82
C THR A 793 -27.01 -5.70 51.11
N ASN A 794 -26.22 -4.94 51.88
CA ASN A 794 -25.23 -4.00 51.35
C ASN A 794 -23.98 -4.77 50.90
N GLU A 795 -23.99 -5.40 49.73
CA GLU A 795 -22.78 -5.98 49.13
C GLU A 795 -22.65 -5.58 47.65
N ILE A 796 -21.50 -4.98 47.32
CA ILE A 796 -21.04 -4.73 45.95
C ILE A 796 -20.72 -6.11 45.35
N PRO A 797 -21.26 -6.49 44.17
CA PRO A 797 -20.95 -7.78 43.57
C PRO A 797 -19.45 -7.88 43.25
N SER A 798 -18.86 -9.06 43.46
CA SER A 798 -17.47 -9.35 43.12
C SER A 798 -17.22 -9.21 41.62
N THR A 799 -16.14 -8.52 41.25
CA THR A 799 -15.73 -8.36 39.85
C THR A 799 -15.26 -9.71 39.29
N VAL A 800 -15.88 -10.19 38.22
CA VAL A 800 -15.59 -11.51 37.59
C VAL A 800 -14.58 -11.39 36.44
N GLU A 801 -14.45 -10.21 35.83
CA GLU A 801 -13.57 -9.95 34.66
C GLU A 801 -12.81 -8.63 34.80
N ILE A 802 -11.68 -8.48 34.09
CA ILE A 802 -10.90 -7.22 34.07
C ILE A 802 -11.72 -6.14 33.34
N GLN A 803 -12.13 -5.09 34.05
CA GLN A 803 -12.94 -4.01 33.50
C GLN A 803 -12.17 -2.68 33.52
N ALA A 804 -12.19 -1.96 32.40
CA ALA A 804 -11.63 -0.62 32.30
C ALA A 804 -12.75 0.42 32.29
N ILE A 805 -12.83 1.22 33.35
CA ILE A 805 -13.80 2.30 33.52
C ILE A 805 -13.10 3.61 33.20
N ALA A 806 -13.58 4.31 32.17
CA ALA A 806 -13.06 5.62 31.81
C ALA A 806 -14.00 6.72 32.30
N ALA A 807 -13.44 7.74 32.95
CA ALA A 807 -14.15 8.92 33.41
C ALA A 807 -13.39 10.19 33.05
N ASP A 808 -14.12 11.19 32.57
CA ASP A 808 -13.59 12.52 32.29
C ASP A 808 -13.89 13.42 33.49
N ILE A 809 -12.85 13.79 34.23
CA ILE A 809 -12.91 14.66 35.42
C ILE A 809 -12.46 16.06 34.99
N GLU A 810 -13.20 17.09 35.38
CA GLU A 810 -12.85 18.49 35.10
C GLU A 810 -12.70 19.27 36.40
N GLU A 811 -11.52 19.84 36.64
CA GLU A 811 -11.22 20.67 37.80
C GLU A 811 -10.59 21.99 37.34
N ASN A 812 -11.15 23.14 37.74
CA ASN A 812 -10.64 24.48 37.43
C ASN A 812 -10.30 24.71 35.93
N GLY A 813 -11.06 24.09 35.01
CA GLY A 813 -10.88 24.18 33.56
C GLY A 813 -9.83 23.23 32.96
N VAL A 814 -9.24 22.35 33.78
CA VAL A 814 -8.34 21.26 33.36
C VAL A 814 -9.14 19.97 33.22
N LYS A 815 -9.04 19.32 32.06
CA LYS A 815 -9.69 18.02 31.79
C LYS A 815 -8.71 16.87 32.00
N LEU A 816 -9.04 15.96 32.90
CA LEU A 816 -8.35 14.71 33.17
C LEU A 816 -9.22 13.55 32.68
N LYS A 817 -8.74 12.82 31.67
CA LYS A 817 -9.31 11.54 31.26
C LYS A 817 -8.65 10.43 32.06
N LEU A 818 -9.34 10.00 33.11
CA LEU A 818 -8.92 8.92 33.99
C LEU A 818 -9.44 7.58 33.46
N THR A 819 -8.60 6.56 33.43
CA THR A 819 -9.02 5.18 33.18
C THR A 819 -8.64 4.32 34.38
N VAL A 820 -9.62 3.77 35.09
CA VAL A 820 -9.40 2.83 36.19
C VAL A 820 -9.60 1.42 35.67
N VAL A 821 -8.64 0.55 35.95
CA VAL A 821 -8.63 -0.83 35.48
C VAL A 821 -8.79 -1.71 36.71
N ASP A 822 -10.04 -2.15 36.92
CA ASP A 822 -10.40 -3.02 38.02
C ASP A 822 -10.14 -4.47 37.61
N THR A 823 -9.48 -5.22 38.49
CA THR A 823 -9.14 -6.63 38.26
C THR A 823 -9.93 -7.52 39.21
N PRO A 824 -10.33 -8.72 38.78
CA PRO A 824 -10.96 -9.69 39.67
C PRO A 824 -10.04 -10.01 40.85
N GLY A 825 -10.62 -10.49 41.96
CA GLY A 825 -9.85 -11.00 43.08
C GLY A 825 -8.93 -12.12 42.63
N PHE A 826 -7.61 -11.95 42.80
CA PHE A 826 -6.67 -13.05 42.64
C PHE A 826 -6.46 -13.73 43.99
N GLY A 827 -6.23 -15.04 44.00
CA GLY A 827 -6.08 -15.80 45.25
C GLY A 827 -7.37 -16.40 45.81
N ASP A 828 -8.52 -16.21 45.16
CA ASP A 828 -9.81 -16.78 45.58
C ASP A 828 -9.95 -18.27 45.22
N PHE A 829 -9.10 -18.78 44.32
CA PHE A 829 -9.16 -20.15 43.83
C PHE A 829 -8.21 -21.07 44.61
N ILE A 830 -8.49 -22.37 44.60
CA ILE A 830 -7.62 -23.39 45.24
C ILE A 830 -6.29 -23.51 44.49
N ASN A 831 -6.29 -23.34 43.16
CA ASN A 831 -5.09 -23.25 42.34
C ASN A 831 -4.92 -21.82 41.82
N ASN A 832 -3.81 -21.17 42.21
CA ASN A 832 -3.47 -19.80 41.83
C ASN A 832 -2.15 -19.69 41.03
N GLU A 833 -1.64 -20.81 40.49
CA GLU A 833 -0.36 -20.87 39.77
C GLU A 833 -0.32 -20.07 38.47
N GLU A 834 -1.46 -19.61 37.93
CA GLU A 834 -1.49 -18.76 36.73
C GLU A 834 -2.32 -17.49 36.91
N SER A 835 -2.68 -17.13 38.15
CA SER A 835 -3.60 -16.00 38.41
C SER A 835 -3.02 -14.63 38.01
N TRP A 836 -1.69 -14.49 37.90
CA TRP A 836 -1.05 -13.27 37.40
C TRP A 836 -1.01 -13.16 35.88
N ALA A 837 -1.16 -14.28 35.14
CA ALA A 837 -0.97 -14.29 33.70
C ALA A 837 -1.97 -13.38 32.95
N PRO A 838 -3.28 -13.37 33.28
CA PRO A 838 -4.24 -12.47 32.63
C PRO A 838 -3.94 -10.98 32.87
N ILE A 839 -3.40 -10.65 34.05
CA ILE A 839 -3.05 -9.26 34.41
C ILE A 839 -1.79 -8.83 33.67
N LEU A 840 -0.78 -9.71 33.62
CA LEU A 840 0.45 -9.47 32.86
C LEU A 840 0.17 -9.32 31.37
N GLU A 841 -0.62 -10.24 30.79
CA GLU A 841 -1.04 -10.20 29.38
C GLU A 841 -1.83 -8.92 29.06
N ASN A 842 -2.67 -8.44 29.97
CA ASN A 842 -3.38 -7.18 29.80
C ASN A 842 -2.43 -5.97 29.72
N ILE A 843 -1.38 -5.95 30.55
CA ILE A 843 -0.36 -4.89 30.55
C ILE A 843 0.46 -4.96 29.25
N GLU A 844 0.92 -6.15 28.88
CA GLU A 844 1.73 -6.37 27.67
C GLU A 844 0.93 -6.06 26.39
N ALA A 845 -0.34 -6.46 26.31
CA ALA A 845 -1.23 -6.12 25.20
C ALA A 845 -1.41 -4.61 25.03
N ARG A 846 -1.39 -3.83 26.13
CA ARG A 846 -1.45 -2.37 26.08
C ARG A 846 -0.12 -1.75 25.63
N PHE A 847 1.01 -2.33 25.99
CA PHE A 847 2.31 -1.93 25.43
C PHE A 847 2.41 -2.25 23.94
N ASP A 848 1.90 -3.40 23.50
CA ASP A 848 1.84 -3.78 22.08
C ASP A 848 0.94 -2.85 21.28
N ALA A 849 -0.26 -2.53 21.79
CA ALA A 849 -1.15 -1.58 21.17
C ALA A 849 -0.51 -0.17 21.03
N PHE A 850 0.37 0.19 21.95
CA PHE A 850 1.13 1.44 21.88
C PHE A 850 2.29 1.35 20.86
N LEU A 851 3.05 0.25 20.86
CA LEU A 851 4.13 0.00 19.90
C LEU A 851 3.61 -0.06 18.45
N ASP A 852 2.46 -0.69 18.24
CA ASP A 852 1.78 -0.72 16.94
C ASP A 852 1.31 0.66 16.49
N GLN A 853 0.92 1.53 17.42
CA GLN A 853 0.61 2.93 17.12
C GLN A 853 1.86 3.74 16.77
N GLU A 854 2.99 3.47 17.44
CA GLU A 854 4.29 4.10 17.18
C GLU A 854 4.85 3.72 15.79
N ASN A 855 4.67 2.46 15.38
CA ASN A 855 5.10 1.92 14.10
C ASN A 855 4.28 2.41 12.88
N ARG A 856 3.16 3.11 13.09
CA ARG A 856 2.35 3.71 12.00
C ARG A 856 3.07 4.91 11.37
N VAL A 857 2.96 5.04 10.05
CA VAL A 857 3.54 6.17 9.29
C VAL A 857 2.95 7.53 9.72
N ASN A 858 1.67 7.56 10.15
CA ASN A 858 1.02 8.76 10.66
C ASN A 858 1.07 8.83 12.20
N ARG A 859 2.05 9.56 12.74
CA ARG A 859 2.34 9.68 14.18
C ARG A 859 1.61 10.82 14.91
N LYS A 860 0.66 11.51 14.26
CA LYS A 860 0.13 12.81 14.76
C LYS A 860 -0.84 12.71 15.95
N ARG A 861 -1.41 11.55 16.26
CA ARG A 861 -2.37 11.37 17.37
C ARG A 861 -2.26 9.96 17.96
N ILE A 862 -1.25 9.75 18.81
CA ILE A 862 -1.10 8.53 19.62
C ILE A 862 -1.97 8.70 20.88
N VAL A 863 -2.77 7.69 21.21
CA VAL A 863 -3.56 7.66 22.45
C VAL A 863 -2.83 6.77 23.43
N ASP A 864 -2.58 7.27 24.64
CA ASP A 864 -1.89 6.48 25.65
C ASP A 864 -2.91 5.63 26.43
N THR A 865 -2.79 4.31 26.30
CA THR A 865 -3.63 3.33 27.00
C THR A 865 -2.83 2.50 27.99
N ARG A 866 -1.55 2.85 28.23
CA ARG A 866 -0.65 2.10 29.11
C ARG A 866 -1.01 2.33 30.58
N VAL A 867 -0.67 1.37 31.43
CA VAL A 867 -0.90 1.48 32.88
C VAL A 867 0.22 2.31 33.49
N HIS A 868 -0.12 3.44 34.10
CA HIS A 868 0.85 4.37 34.69
C HIS A 868 1.14 4.08 36.16
N ALA A 869 0.18 3.51 36.88
CA ALA A 869 0.32 3.10 38.27
C ALA A 869 -0.49 1.83 38.56
N CYS A 870 0.09 0.90 39.32
CA CYS A 870 -0.58 -0.30 39.81
C CYS A 870 -0.62 -0.27 41.34
N LEU A 871 -1.83 -0.13 41.89
CA LEU A 871 -2.07 -0.23 43.33
C LEU A 871 -2.21 -1.71 43.71
N TYR A 872 -1.23 -2.21 44.45
CA TYR A 872 -1.20 -3.60 44.91
C TYR A 872 -1.70 -3.69 46.35
N PHE A 873 -2.88 -4.28 46.54
CA PHE A 873 -3.53 -4.38 47.84
C PHE A 873 -3.03 -5.62 48.58
N ILE A 874 -2.43 -5.40 49.73
CA ILE A 874 -1.92 -6.41 50.65
C ILE A 874 -2.96 -6.59 51.76
N ALA A 875 -3.31 -7.86 52.05
CA ALA A 875 -4.21 -8.19 53.14
C ALA A 875 -3.56 -7.89 54.50
N PRO A 876 -4.29 -7.28 55.46
CA PRO A 876 -3.76 -6.94 56.78
C PRO A 876 -3.71 -8.18 57.69
N THR A 877 -2.71 -9.03 57.51
CA THR A 877 -2.55 -10.27 58.29
C THR A 877 -1.68 -10.09 59.54
N GLY A 878 -0.91 -9.00 59.65
CA GLY A 878 0.06 -8.77 60.72
C GLY A 878 1.33 -9.63 60.65
N HIS A 879 1.42 -10.55 59.69
CA HIS A 879 2.54 -11.48 59.50
C HIS A 879 3.44 -11.10 58.30
N ALA A 880 4.22 -12.03 57.77
CA ALA A 880 5.00 -11.81 56.55
C ALA A 880 4.10 -11.75 55.30
N LEU A 881 4.64 -11.25 54.18
CA LEU A 881 3.92 -11.22 52.90
C LEU A 881 3.58 -12.65 52.46
N LYS A 882 2.39 -12.88 51.85
CA LYS A 882 2.04 -14.21 51.34
C LYS A 882 3.05 -14.60 50.25
N PRO A 883 3.48 -15.87 50.15
CA PRO A 883 4.36 -16.32 49.06
C PRO A 883 3.79 -16.01 47.67
N LEU A 884 2.46 -16.12 47.54
CA LEU A 884 1.72 -15.74 46.33
C LEU A 884 1.92 -14.25 46.00
N ASP A 885 1.84 -13.36 46.99
CA ASP A 885 2.03 -11.93 46.79
C ASP A 885 3.46 -11.60 46.37
N ILE A 886 4.45 -12.28 46.98
CA ILE A 886 5.87 -12.11 46.63
C ILE A 886 6.09 -12.45 45.16
N GLU A 887 5.55 -13.59 44.71
CA GLU A 887 5.69 -14.04 43.32
C GLU A 887 4.97 -13.09 42.35
N PHE A 888 3.77 -12.63 42.70
CA PHE A 888 3.00 -11.70 41.89
C PHE A 888 3.72 -10.36 41.73
N MET A 889 4.17 -9.77 42.84
CA MET A 889 4.88 -8.49 42.85
C MET A 889 6.20 -8.56 42.08
N LYS A 890 6.95 -9.67 42.18
CA LYS A 890 8.18 -9.90 41.39
C LYS A 890 7.93 -9.83 39.89
N ARG A 891 6.84 -10.45 39.41
CA ARG A 891 6.52 -10.51 37.97
C ARG A 891 5.99 -9.17 37.46
N LEU A 892 5.19 -8.46 38.27
CA LEU A 892 4.65 -7.14 37.90
C LEU A 892 5.68 -6.01 37.92
N ALA A 893 6.63 -6.03 38.85
CA ALA A 893 7.60 -4.95 39.07
C ALA A 893 8.42 -4.57 37.82
N GLY A 894 8.59 -5.50 36.87
CA GLY A 894 9.29 -5.26 35.61
C GLY A 894 8.43 -4.64 34.50
N ARG A 895 7.10 -4.56 34.67
CA ARG A 895 6.16 -4.09 33.64
C ARG A 895 5.32 -2.89 34.06
N VAL A 896 5.15 -2.63 35.35
CA VAL A 896 4.32 -1.53 35.87
C VAL A 896 4.89 -0.90 37.14
N ASN A 897 4.57 0.37 37.37
CA ASN A 897 4.87 1.07 38.62
C ASN A 897 4.07 0.48 39.77
N LEU A 898 4.71 -0.36 40.58
CA LEU A 898 4.09 -1.08 41.68
C LEU A 898 4.08 -0.22 42.94
N ILE A 899 2.89 0.06 43.47
CA ILE A 899 2.67 0.80 44.71
C ILE A 899 1.99 -0.13 45.71
N PRO A 900 2.69 -0.60 46.76
CA PRO A 900 2.12 -1.48 47.77
C PRO A 900 1.22 -0.69 48.74
N VAL A 901 0.01 -1.20 48.93
CA VAL A 901 -1.05 -0.59 49.75
C VAL A 901 -1.57 -1.64 50.73
N VAL A 902 -1.48 -1.38 52.02
CA VAL A 902 -2.11 -2.21 53.06
C VAL A 902 -3.58 -1.84 53.14
N ALA A 903 -4.43 -2.79 52.78
CA ALA A 903 -5.87 -2.63 52.78
C ALA A 903 -6.46 -2.73 54.18
N LYS A 904 -7.61 -2.08 54.43
CA LYS A 904 -8.36 -2.18 55.70
C LYS A 904 -7.46 -2.00 56.92
N SER A 905 -6.63 -0.95 56.93
CA SER A 905 -5.66 -0.72 58.01
C SER A 905 -6.32 -0.54 59.38
N ASP A 906 -7.62 -0.26 59.42
CA ASP A 906 -8.48 -0.23 60.60
C ASP A 906 -8.59 -1.57 61.35
N THR A 907 -8.13 -2.67 60.74
CA THR A 907 -8.11 -4.01 61.36
C THR A 907 -6.88 -4.26 62.24
N LEU A 908 -5.85 -3.42 62.13
CA LEU A 908 -4.60 -3.55 62.89
C LEU A 908 -4.49 -2.40 63.88
N THR A 909 -3.88 -2.67 65.04
CA THR A 909 -3.46 -1.60 65.96
C THR A 909 -2.28 -0.82 65.40
N GLU A 910 -2.01 0.37 65.93
CA GLU A 910 -0.90 1.21 65.44
C GLU A 910 0.48 0.53 65.59
N GLU A 911 0.67 -0.24 66.67
CA GLU A 911 1.89 -1.02 66.92
C GLU A 911 2.04 -2.17 65.92
N GLU A 912 0.95 -2.93 65.70
CA GLU A 912 0.93 -4.02 64.72
C GLU A 912 1.16 -3.51 63.30
N LEU A 913 0.60 -2.34 62.96
CA LEU A 913 0.76 -1.73 61.66
C LEU A 913 2.22 -1.33 61.40
N LYS A 914 2.90 -0.72 62.39
CA LYS A 914 4.33 -0.38 62.29
C LYS A 914 5.19 -1.62 62.09
N LEU A 915 4.93 -2.68 62.86
CA LEU A 915 5.62 -3.95 62.75
C LEU A 915 5.38 -4.60 61.37
N PHE A 916 4.13 -4.58 60.89
CA PHE A 916 3.74 -5.15 59.61
C PHE A 916 4.37 -4.40 58.44
N LYS A 917 4.42 -3.06 58.48
CA LYS A 917 5.12 -2.25 57.46
C LYS A 917 6.61 -2.58 57.38
N SER A 918 7.29 -2.69 58.53
CA SER A 918 8.70 -3.08 58.58
C SER A 918 8.92 -4.45 57.94
N ARG A 919 8.08 -5.44 58.30
CA ARG A 919 8.16 -6.80 57.73
C ARG A 919 7.96 -6.82 56.21
N ILE A 920 6.99 -6.06 55.70
CA ILE A 920 6.76 -5.95 54.25
C ILE A 920 8.00 -5.38 53.54
N LEU A 921 8.64 -4.35 54.11
CA LEU A 921 9.85 -3.76 53.54
C LEU A 921 11.03 -4.73 53.57
N ASP A 922 11.19 -5.47 54.67
CA ASP A 922 12.21 -6.52 54.79
C ASP A 922 12.00 -7.63 53.75
N ASP A 923 10.75 -8.08 53.57
CA ASP A 923 10.39 -9.10 52.57
C ASP A 923 10.62 -8.60 51.13
N ILE A 924 10.29 -7.34 50.82
CA ILE A 924 10.54 -6.70 49.53
C ILE A 924 12.04 -6.60 49.25
N ALA A 925 12.84 -6.22 50.24
CA ALA A 925 14.28 -6.10 50.14
C ALA A 925 14.95 -7.47 49.96
N ALA A 926 14.56 -8.47 50.75
CA ALA A 926 15.07 -9.84 50.65
C ALA A 926 14.80 -10.46 49.27
N ASN A 927 13.65 -10.13 48.68
CA ASN A 927 13.20 -10.67 47.40
C ASN A 927 13.55 -9.81 46.18
N LYS A 928 14.23 -8.67 46.37
CA LYS A 928 14.63 -7.71 45.32
C LYS A 928 13.46 -7.26 44.44
N ILE A 929 12.31 -6.95 45.05
CA ILE A 929 11.14 -6.45 44.33
C ILE A 929 11.31 -4.95 44.08
N ASN A 930 11.21 -4.52 42.82
CA ASN A 930 11.32 -3.11 42.45
C ASN A 930 9.97 -2.40 42.65
N ILE A 931 9.86 -1.63 43.74
CA ILE A 931 8.71 -0.76 44.00
C ILE A 931 8.99 0.64 43.43
N TYR A 932 7.94 1.38 43.06
CA TYR A 932 8.12 2.75 42.58
C TYR A 932 8.67 3.64 43.70
N GLN A 933 9.80 4.28 43.44
CA GLN A 933 10.40 5.31 44.29
C GLN A 933 10.56 6.59 43.46
N PRO A 934 10.14 7.75 43.97
CA PRO A 934 10.32 9.02 43.27
C PRO A 934 11.82 9.30 43.01
N PRO A 935 12.22 9.70 41.80
CA PRO A 935 13.59 10.12 41.52
C PRO A 935 13.92 11.40 42.31
N THR A 936 15.20 11.57 42.67
CA THR A 936 15.70 12.81 43.29
C THR A 936 16.63 13.50 42.31
N TYR A 937 16.35 14.76 41.96
CA TYR A 937 17.19 15.53 41.05
C TYR A 937 18.13 16.46 41.83
N GLU A 938 19.36 16.64 41.33
CA GLU A 938 20.38 17.47 42.00
C GLU A 938 20.02 18.97 42.09
N ASN A 939 19.06 19.42 41.28
CA ASN A 939 18.61 20.81 41.21
C ASN A 939 17.23 21.04 41.82
N ASP A 940 16.67 20.06 42.53
CA ASP A 940 15.37 20.22 43.17
C ASP A 940 15.45 21.20 44.35
N ASP A 941 14.37 21.96 44.55
CA ASP A 941 14.24 22.83 45.70
C ASP A 941 14.25 22.01 47.01
N PRO A 942 14.81 22.54 48.11
CA PRO A 942 14.89 21.81 49.39
C PRO A 942 13.52 21.41 49.94
N GLU A 943 12.45 22.12 49.55
CA GLU A 943 11.06 21.82 49.91
C GLU A 943 10.55 20.55 49.21
N THR A 944 10.77 20.42 47.89
CA THR A 944 10.42 19.24 47.10
C THR A 944 11.14 17.98 47.59
N ILE A 945 12.42 18.11 47.96
CA ILE A 945 13.21 17.01 48.51
C ILE A 945 12.62 16.52 49.85
N GLN A 946 12.10 17.43 50.66
CA GLN A 946 11.49 17.10 51.94
C GLN A 946 10.14 16.40 51.76
N GLU A 947 9.29 16.89 50.84
CA GLU A 947 8.01 16.25 50.51
C GLU A 947 8.21 14.82 49.98
N ASN A 948 9.17 14.62 49.06
CA ASN A 948 9.48 13.31 48.50
C ASN A 948 9.94 12.32 49.59
N LYS A 949 10.76 12.78 50.55
CA LYS A 949 11.18 11.95 51.70
C LYS A 949 10.01 11.56 52.59
N GLU A 950 9.07 12.47 52.84
CA GLU A 950 7.88 12.20 53.65
C GLU A 950 7.00 11.13 52.99
N ILE A 951 6.77 11.22 51.69
CA ILE A 951 5.98 10.25 50.92
C ILE A 951 6.63 8.86 50.96
N VAL A 952 7.95 8.79 50.74
CA VAL A 952 8.69 7.51 50.76
C VAL A 952 8.64 6.85 52.14
N SER A 953 8.70 7.63 53.23
CA SER A 953 8.64 7.10 54.59
C SER A 953 7.32 6.39 54.93
N ARG A 954 6.25 6.66 54.18
CA ARG A 954 4.91 6.10 54.41
C ARG A 954 4.63 4.82 53.63
N ILE A 955 5.49 4.45 52.67
CA ILE A 955 5.36 3.23 51.86
C ILE A 955 5.72 1.99 52.72
N PRO A 956 4.90 0.93 52.76
CA PRO A 956 3.61 0.76 52.09
C PRO A 956 2.46 1.54 52.75
N PHE A 957 1.57 2.12 51.93
CA PHE A 957 0.50 3.01 52.42
C PHE A 957 -0.60 2.23 53.13
N ALA A 958 -0.93 2.61 54.36
CA ALA A 958 -2.01 1.98 55.12
C ALA A 958 -3.30 2.78 54.94
N VAL A 959 -4.29 2.20 54.25
CA VAL A 959 -5.48 2.93 53.81
C VAL A 959 -6.80 2.32 54.27
N VAL A 960 -7.78 3.20 54.48
CA VAL A 960 -9.17 2.87 54.73
C VAL A 960 -10.02 3.58 53.68
N GLY A 961 -10.87 2.84 52.96
CA GLY A 961 -11.80 3.41 51.98
C GLY A 961 -13.18 3.66 52.59
N ALA A 962 -13.83 4.77 52.25
CA ALA A 962 -15.20 5.10 52.67
C ALA A 962 -16.03 5.59 51.49
N ASP A 963 -17.25 5.04 51.35
CA ASP A 963 -18.21 5.42 50.31
C ASP A 963 -19.30 6.39 50.83
N ARG A 964 -19.32 6.72 52.14
CA ARG A 964 -20.38 7.52 52.77
C ARG A 964 -19.81 8.71 53.53
N ASP A 965 -20.50 9.85 53.40
CA ASP A 965 -20.29 11.03 54.24
C ASP A 965 -21.05 10.86 55.55
N ILE A 966 -20.38 11.10 56.66
CA ILE A 966 -20.97 11.13 58.01
C ILE A 966 -21.09 12.59 58.42
N ASP A 967 -22.27 13.00 58.88
CA ASP A 967 -22.51 14.32 59.45
C ASP A 967 -22.25 14.26 60.96
N MET A 968 -21.28 15.05 61.45
CA MET A 968 -20.87 15.08 62.86
C MET A 968 -21.78 15.96 63.73
N GLY A 969 -22.95 16.39 63.26
CA GLY A 969 -23.89 17.21 64.02
C GLY A 969 -23.51 18.69 64.16
N ASN A 970 -22.28 19.04 63.76
CA ASN A 970 -21.76 20.42 63.72
C ASN A 970 -21.82 21.04 62.30
N GLY A 971 -22.56 20.42 61.37
CA GLY A 971 -22.65 20.86 59.97
C GLY A 971 -21.42 20.54 59.10
N ARG A 972 -20.40 19.87 59.67
CA ARG A 972 -19.22 19.38 58.95
C ARG A 972 -19.45 17.94 58.53
N LYS A 973 -19.57 17.73 57.21
CA LYS A 973 -19.60 16.40 56.58
C LYS A 973 -18.18 15.89 56.40
N ILE A 974 -17.90 14.69 56.89
CA ILE A 974 -16.61 14.04 56.81
C ILE A 974 -16.77 12.68 56.12
N ARG A 975 -15.80 12.30 55.29
CA ARG A 975 -15.75 10.96 54.71
C ARG A 975 -15.17 10.00 55.74
N GLY A 976 -15.95 9.02 56.15
CA GLY A 976 -15.53 8.13 57.23
C GLY A 976 -16.33 6.86 57.34
N ARG A 977 -15.80 5.92 58.10
CA ARG A 977 -16.49 4.69 58.50
C ARG A 977 -16.88 4.77 59.98
N LYS A 978 -18.15 4.50 60.27
CA LYS A 978 -18.67 4.42 61.64
C LYS A 978 -18.61 2.98 62.12
N TYR A 979 -17.80 2.74 63.15
CA TYR A 979 -17.73 1.49 63.90
C TYR A 979 -18.48 1.62 65.22
N PRO A 980 -18.81 0.50 65.90
CA PRO A 980 -19.39 0.53 67.24
C PRO A 980 -18.54 1.28 68.27
N TRP A 981 -17.21 1.33 68.09
CA TRP A 981 -16.24 1.95 69.01
C TRP A 981 -15.80 3.37 68.60
N GLY A 982 -16.19 3.88 67.44
CA GLY A 982 -15.76 5.21 66.98
C GLY A 982 -15.95 5.44 65.49
N ILE A 983 -15.64 6.66 65.04
CA ILE A 983 -15.69 7.05 63.63
C ILE A 983 -14.26 7.23 63.13
N ILE A 984 -13.91 6.53 62.04
CA ILE A 984 -12.62 6.68 61.36
C ILE A 984 -12.81 7.66 60.21
N GLU A 985 -12.15 8.82 60.32
CA GLU A 985 -12.04 9.81 59.26
C GLU A 985 -10.96 9.40 58.23
N VAL A 986 -11.34 9.29 56.95
CA VAL A 986 -10.41 8.86 55.88
C VAL A 986 -9.50 10.01 55.41
N ASP A 987 -9.97 11.24 55.53
CA ASP A 987 -9.20 12.44 55.16
C ASP A 987 -8.25 12.92 56.29
N ASN A 988 -8.17 12.22 57.42
CA ASN A 988 -7.27 12.56 58.53
C ASN A 988 -5.97 11.72 58.46
N GLU A 989 -4.81 12.40 58.44
CA GLU A 989 -3.48 11.78 58.38
C GLU A 989 -3.11 11.00 59.65
N GLU A 990 -3.75 11.30 60.78
CA GLU A 990 -3.55 10.56 62.04
C GLU A 990 -4.24 9.20 62.02
N HIS A 991 -5.30 9.04 61.21
CA HIS A 991 -6.10 7.82 61.14
C HIS A 991 -5.69 6.90 60.00
N CYS A 992 -5.30 7.44 58.83
CA CYS A 992 -4.80 6.63 57.71
C CYS A 992 -3.92 7.43 56.74
N ASP A 993 -3.09 6.72 55.98
CA ASP A 993 -2.17 7.31 55.00
C ASP A 993 -2.85 7.64 53.65
N PHE A 994 -4.18 7.61 53.58
CA PHE A 994 -4.94 7.84 52.34
C PHE A 994 -4.63 9.21 51.72
N VAL A 995 -4.47 10.24 52.54
CA VAL A 995 -4.13 11.59 52.08
C VAL A 995 -2.78 11.61 51.36
N LYS A 996 -1.78 10.91 51.90
CA LYS A 996 -0.44 10.81 51.29
C LYS A 996 -0.47 9.99 50.01
N LEU A 997 -1.24 8.89 49.96
CA LEU A 997 -1.45 8.12 48.73
C LEU A 997 -2.10 8.98 47.63
N ARG A 998 -3.14 9.75 47.98
CA ARG A 998 -3.80 10.68 47.06
C ARG A 998 -2.85 11.78 46.58
N GLN A 999 -2.06 12.36 47.48
CA GLN A 999 -1.06 13.37 47.15
C GLN A 999 -0.04 12.81 46.16
N MET A 1000 0.46 11.60 46.40
CA MET A 1000 1.42 10.94 45.51
C MET A 1000 0.85 10.69 44.10
N LEU A 1001 -0.37 10.11 44.01
CA LEU A 1001 -0.95 9.70 42.73
C LEU A 1001 -1.48 10.86 41.88
N ILE A 1002 -2.06 11.89 42.51
CA ILE A 1002 -2.82 12.93 41.80
C ILE A 1002 -2.09 14.27 41.82
N ARG A 1003 -1.41 14.64 42.92
CA ARG A 1003 -0.93 16.00 43.14
C ARG A 1003 0.55 16.19 42.75
N THR A 1004 1.43 15.28 43.16
CA THR A 1004 2.88 15.46 43.00
C THR A 1004 3.46 14.62 41.87
N HIS A 1005 3.24 13.30 41.84
CA HIS A 1005 3.98 12.38 40.96
C HIS A 1005 3.22 11.87 39.73
N MET A 1006 2.08 12.48 39.35
CA MET A 1006 1.30 11.99 38.21
C MET A 1006 2.11 11.99 36.90
N GLU A 1007 2.88 13.06 36.63
CA GLU A 1007 3.70 13.14 35.42
C GLU A 1007 4.94 12.26 35.54
N GLU A 1008 5.58 12.19 36.71
CA GLU A 1008 6.74 11.32 36.95
C GLU A 1008 6.41 9.84 36.76
N LEU A 1009 5.24 9.39 37.22
CA LEU A 1009 4.76 8.02 36.99
C LEU A 1009 4.62 7.72 35.50
N LYS A 1010 4.15 8.70 34.72
CA LYS A 1010 4.03 8.56 33.26
C LYS A 1010 5.40 8.55 32.58
N GLU A 1011 6.31 9.44 32.99
CA GLU A 1011 7.68 9.50 32.47
C GLU A 1011 8.43 8.20 32.76
N PHE A 1012 8.39 7.70 33.98
CA PHE A 1012 9.02 6.43 34.34
C PHE A 1012 8.43 5.24 33.56
N THR A 1013 7.11 5.23 33.37
CA THR A 1013 6.45 4.24 32.51
C THR A 1013 6.97 4.30 31.07
N ASN A 1014 7.23 5.49 30.55
CA ASN A 1014 7.68 5.69 29.19
C ASN A 1014 9.18 5.38 29.01
N GLU A 1015 10.04 5.93 29.87
CA GLU A 1015 11.50 5.90 29.72
C GLU A 1015 12.14 4.62 30.22
N VAL A 1016 11.55 3.96 31.22
CA VAL A 1016 12.15 2.77 31.84
C VAL A 1016 11.34 1.52 31.47
N LEU A 1017 10.05 1.50 31.81
CA LEU A 1017 9.23 0.29 31.66
C LEU A 1017 8.93 -0.03 30.19
N TYR A 1018 8.40 0.94 29.45
CA TYR A 1018 8.09 0.75 28.03
C TYR A 1018 9.35 0.57 27.18
N GLU A 1019 10.43 1.34 27.42
CA GLU A 1019 11.67 1.16 26.66
C GLU A 1019 12.39 -0.16 26.98
N SER A 1020 12.35 -0.66 28.23
CA SER A 1020 12.86 -2.00 28.54
C SER A 1020 12.01 -3.10 27.86
N TYR A 1021 10.68 -2.96 27.87
CA TYR A 1021 9.78 -3.86 27.14
C TYR A 1021 10.03 -3.82 25.63
N ARG A 1022 10.13 -2.61 25.06
CA ARG A 1022 10.42 -2.39 23.64
C ARG A 1022 11.78 -2.96 23.28
N THR A 1023 12.82 -2.73 24.08
CA THR A 1023 14.16 -3.26 23.84
C THR A 1023 14.15 -4.79 23.90
N ALA A 1024 13.47 -5.38 24.90
CA ALA A 1024 13.32 -6.83 24.99
C ALA A 1024 12.55 -7.39 23.80
N LYS A 1025 11.45 -6.76 23.39
CA LYS A 1025 10.62 -7.19 22.26
C LYS A 1025 11.32 -6.99 20.92
N LEU A 1026 12.08 -5.90 20.76
CA LEU A 1026 12.95 -5.65 19.62
C LEU A 1026 14.20 -6.53 19.62
N ALA A 1027 14.65 -7.05 20.77
CA ALA A 1027 15.75 -8.00 20.91
C ALA A 1027 15.30 -9.44 20.70
N GLU A 1028 14.07 -9.78 21.08
CA GLU A 1028 13.43 -11.06 20.78
C GLU A 1028 13.07 -11.13 19.29
N THR A 1029 12.43 -10.08 18.77
CA THR A 1029 12.35 -9.83 17.32
C THR A 1029 13.75 -9.53 16.74
N GLY A 1030 14.75 -9.28 17.59
CA GLY A 1030 16.12 -8.85 17.31
C GLY A 1030 17.16 -9.93 17.17
N GLY A 1031 16.85 -11.16 17.61
CA GLY A 1031 17.48 -12.35 17.06
C GLY A 1031 17.27 -12.43 15.54
N ASP A 1032 16.17 -11.84 15.05
CA ASP A 1032 15.87 -11.67 13.64
C ASP A 1032 16.20 -10.28 13.06
N ILE A 1033 16.51 -9.27 13.90
CA ILE A 1033 16.86 -7.90 13.46
C ILE A 1033 18.36 -7.56 13.59
N ALA A 1034 19.17 -8.29 14.38
CA ALA A 1034 20.63 -8.27 14.21
C ALA A 1034 21.08 -8.93 12.88
N VAL A 1035 20.15 -9.64 12.23
CA VAL A 1035 20.26 -10.14 10.84
C VAL A 1035 19.91 -9.06 9.80
N HIS A 1036 19.65 -7.81 10.21
CA HIS A 1036 19.64 -6.69 9.26
C HIS A 1036 21.05 -6.24 8.83
N SER A 1037 22.11 -6.93 9.24
CA SER A 1037 23.48 -6.62 8.80
C SER A 1037 24.30 -7.79 8.22
N ASN A 1038 23.85 -9.06 8.27
CA ASN A 1038 24.62 -10.17 7.66
C ASN A 1038 23.73 -11.24 6.97
N PRO A 1039 23.62 -11.24 5.62
CA PRO A 1039 22.73 -12.13 4.84
C PRO A 1039 23.15 -13.61 4.78
N MET A 1040 24.32 -13.98 5.30
CA MET A 1040 24.90 -15.32 5.10
C MET A 1040 24.38 -16.38 6.10
N LYS A 1041 24.17 -16.03 7.37
CA LYS A 1041 23.68 -16.97 8.40
C LYS A 1041 22.20 -17.33 8.26
N LYS A 1042 21.37 -16.43 7.71
CA LYS A 1042 19.95 -16.68 7.44
C LYS A 1042 19.76 -17.77 6.38
N LEU A 1043 20.64 -17.79 5.38
CA LEU A 1043 20.63 -18.81 4.34
C LEU A 1043 20.94 -20.20 4.89
N GLU A 1044 21.87 -20.31 5.85
CA GLU A 1044 22.25 -21.58 6.47
C GLU A 1044 21.19 -22.12 7.43
N ALA A 1045 20.57 -21.25 8.24
CA ALA A 1045 19.48 -21.64 9.15
C ALA A 1045 18.20 -22.04 8.37
N ASP A 1046 17.84 -21.28 7.33
CA ASP A 1046 16.70 -21.61 6.46
C ASP A 1046 16.97 -22.91 5.67
N LYS A 1047 18.22 -23.15 5.25
CA LYS A 1047 18.62 -24.39 4.60
C LYS A 1047 18.56 -25.58 5.56
N ALA A 1048 19.08 -25.46 6.78
CA ALA A 1048 19.01 -26.52 7.78
C ALA A 1048 17.55 -26.86 8.20
N ALA A 1049 16.69 -25.84 8.34
CA ALA A 1049 15.28 -26.04 8.65
C ALA A 1049 14.48 -26.62 7.47
N HIS A 1050 14.83 -26.24 6.24
CA HIS A 1050 14.26 -26.81 5.02
C HIS A 1050 14.70 -28.27 4.82
N ASP A 1051 15.95 -28.59 5.12
CA ASP A 1051 16.50 -29.93 5.01
C ASP A 1051 15.90 -30.87 6.08
N ALA A 1052 15.70 -30.38 7.32
CA ALA A 1052 15.01 -31.13 8.37
C ALA A 1052 13.52 -31.38 8.03
N LYS A 1053 12.84 -30.41 7.40
CA LYS A 1053 11.45 -30.57 6.94
C LYS A 1053 11.34 -31.50 5.73
N LEU A 1054 12.29 -31.43 4.80
CA LEU A 1054 12.36 -32.36 3.67
C LEU A 1054 12.56 -33.79 4.16
N ALA A 1055 13.46 -34.02 5.11
CA ALA A 1055 13.70 -35.35 5.67
C ALA A 1055 12.46 -35.94 6.38
N LYS A 1056 11.71 -35.10 7.12
CA LYS A 1056 10.46 -35.53 7.75
C LYS A 1056 9.36 -35.83 6.71
N MET A 1057 9.22 -34.95 5.72
CA MET A 1057 8.25 -35.12 4.63
C MET A 1057 8.59 -36.32 3.73
N GLU A 1058 9.86 -36.63 3.53
CA GLU A 1058 10.33 -37.81 2.80
C GLU A 1058 10.03 -39.10 3.57
N SER A 1059 10.22 -39.11 4.89
CA SER A 1059 9.82 -40.24 5.75
C SER A 1059 8.31 -40.49 5.72
N GLU A 1060 7.51 -39.43 5.75
CA GLU A 1060 6.04 -39.53 5.70
C GLU A 1060 5.56 -39.95 4.30
N MET A 1061 6.15 -39.43 3.22
CA MET A 1061 5.82 -39.86 1.85
C MET A 1061 6.23 -41.30 1.57
N LYS A 1062 7.38 -41.75 2.11
CA LYS A 1062 7.82 -43.15 1.97
C LYS A 1062 6.86 -44.10 2.69
N ALA A 1063 6.40 -43.75 3.89
CA ALA A 1063 5.40 -44.53 4.61
C ALA A 1063 4.06 -44.64 3.85
N VAL A 1064 3.60 -43.55 3.24
CA VAL A 1064 2.37 -43.55 2.42
C VAL A 1064 2.57 -44.32 1.11
N PHE A 1065 3.76 -44.27 0.52
CA PHE A 1065 4.09 -45.06 -0.67
C PHE A 1065 4.10 -46.56 -0.35
N ASP A 1066 4.76 -46.96 0.74
CA ASP A 1066 4.80 -48.35 1.20
C ASP A 1066 3.40 -48.88 1.53
N GLN A 1067 2.54 -48.05 2.12
CA GLN A 1067 1.13 -48.39 2.36
C GLN A 1067 0.34 -48.61 1.06
N LYS A 1068 0.55 -47.75 0.04
CA LYS A 1068 -0.12 -47.89 -1.26
C LYS A 1068 0.43 -49.05 -2.09
N VAL A 1069 1.73 -49.35 -1.97
CA VAL A 1069 2.34 -50.52 -2.61
C VAL A 1069 1.77 -51.79 -1.99
N ALA A 1070 1.69 -51.88 -0.66
CA ALA A 1070 1.07 -53.02 0.03
C ALA A 1070 -0.41 -53.20 -0.36
N GLU A 1071 -1.18 -52.12 -0.48
CA GLU A 1071 -2.57 -52.18 -0.94
C GLU A 1071 -2.69 -52.67 -2.38
N LYS A 1072 -1.77 -52.24 -3.27
CA LYS A 1072 -1.74 -52.66 -4.67
C LYS A 1072 -1.29 -54.10 -4.84
N GLU A 1073 -0.30 -54.55 -4.08
CA GLU A 1073 0.13 -55.95 -4.04
C GLU A 1073 -0.99 -56.86 -3.52
N ALA A 1074 -1.72 -56.44 -2.48
CA ALA A 1074 -2.87 -57.20 -1.98
C ALA A 1074 -3.98 -57.33 -3.04
N LYS A 1075 -4.28 -56.24 -3.77
CA LYS A 1075 -5.23 -56.27 -4.89
C LYS A 1075 -4.75 -57.12 -6.06
N LEU A 1076 -3.46 -57.09 -6.36
CA LEU A 1076 -2.87 -57.94 -7.41
C LEU A 1076 -3.00 -59.42 -7.03
N LYS A 1077 -2.72 -59.76 -5.76
CA LYS A 1077 -2.83 -61.12 -5.25
C LYS A 1077 -4.27 -61.65 -5.29
N GLN A 1078 -5.25 -60.83 -4.95
CA GLN A 1078 -6.67 -61.17 -5.11
C GLN A 1078 -7.04 -61.42 -6.58
N ALA A 1079 -6.54 -60.58 -7.49
CA ALA A 1079 -6.78 -60.77 -8.92
C ALA A 1079 -6.08 -62.03 -9.46
N GLU A 1080 -4.87 -62.36 -8.99
CA GLU A 1080 -4.18 -63.61 -9.33
C GLU A 1080 -4.93 -64.84 -8.84
N GLU A 1081 -5.44 -64.82 -7.61
CA GLU A 1081 -6.26 -65.92 -7.05
C GLU A 1081 -7.57 -66.10 -7.83
N GLU A 1082 -8.24 -65.01 -8.21
CA GLU A 1082 -9.46 -65.06 -9.02
C GLU A 1082 -9.18 -65.58 -10.45
N LEU A 1083 -8.04 -65.20 -11.03
CA LEU A 1083 -7.61 -65.68 -12.34
C LEU A 1083 -7.23 -67.17 -12.30
N TYR A 1084 -6.56 -67.62 -11.23
CA TYR A 1084 -6.30 -69.04 -10.98
C TYR A 1084 -7.59 -69.85 -10.79
N ALA A 1085 -8.57 -69.31 -10.07
CA ALA A 1085 -9.88 -69.94 -9.90
C ALA A 1085 -10.60 -70.10 -11.25
N ARG A 1086 -10.64 -69.06 -12.07
CA ARG A 1086 -11.19 -69.13 -13.43
C ARG A 1086 -10.45 -70.12 -14.32
N HIS A 1087 -9.12 -70.16 -14.23
CA HIS A 1087 -8.32 -71.10 -15.02
C HIS A 1087 -8.57 -72.55 -14.60
N ARG A 1088 -8.83 -72.80 -13.31
CA ARG A 1088 -9.22 -74.11 -12.78
C ARG A 1088 -10.62 -74.51 -13.26
N GLU A 1089 -11.60 -73.62 -13.18
CA GLU A 1089 -12.96 -73.85 -13.70
C GLU A 1089 -12.95 -74.12 -15.22
N MET A 1090 -12.17 -73.34 -15.98
CA MET A 1090 -12.05 -73.55 -17.42
C MET A 1090 -11.37 -74.89 -17.75
N LYS A 1091 -10.38 -75.31 -16.96
CA LYS A 1091 -9.74 -76.63 -17.09
C LYS A 1091 -10.71 -77.77 -16.77
N GLU A 1092 -11.51 -77.65 -15.71
CA GLU A 1092 -12.56 -78.63 -15.39
C GLU A 1092 -13.63 -78.70 -16.49
N GLN A 1093 -14.04 -77.57 -17.07
CA GLN A 1093 -14.95 -77.54 -18.21
C GLN A 1093 -14.34 -78.18 -19.47
N LEU A 1094 -13.04 -78.00 -19.71
CA LEU A 1094 -12.31 -78.64 -20.79
C LEU A 1094 -12.18 -80.15 -20.58
N GLU A 1095 -11.90 -80.61 -19.35
CA GLU A 1095 -11.87 -82.04 -19.02
C GLU A 1095 -13.26 -82.68 -19.12
N LEU A 1096 -14.32 -81.97 -18.71
CA LEU A 1096 -15.71 -82.39 -18.91
C LEU A 1096 -16.09 -82.45 -20.39
N LYS A 1097 -15.61 -81.51 -21.22
CA LYS A 1097 -15.76 -81.57 -22.67
C LYS A 1097 -14.95 -82.70 -23.28
N GLN A 1098 -13.73 -82.96 -22.84
CA GLN A 1098 -12.91 -84.10 -23.29
C GLN A 1098 -13.55 -85.44 -22.91
N ARG A 1099 -14.14 -85.55 -21.71
CA ARG A 1099 -14.95 -86.73 -21.29
C ARG A 1099 -16.26 -86.87 -22.06
N ARG A 1100 -16.82 -85.79 -22.61
CA ARG A 1100 -17.98 -85.82 -23.51
C ARG A 1100 -17.61 -86.10 -24.99
N MET A 1101 -16.36 -85.81 -25.37
CA MET A 1101 -15.83 -86.00 -26.73
C MET A 1101 -15.05 -87.31 -26.92
N SER A 1102 -14.78 -88.05 -25.85
CA SER A 1102 -14.25 -89.42 -25.97
C SER A 1102 -15.32 -90.34 -26.57
N PRO A 1103 -15.07 -90.98 -27.73
CA PRO A 1103 -16.07 -91.85 -28.35
C PRO A 1103 -16.36 -93.07 -27.46
N LYS A 1104 -17.64 -93.40 -27.27
CA LYS A 1104 -18.10 -94.68 -26.70
C LYS A 1104 -17.43 -95.83 -27.49
N PRO A 1105 -16.80 -96.82 -26.84
CA PRO A 1105 -16.17 -97.91 -27.56
C PRO A 1105 -17.25 -98.85 -28.10
N VAL A 1106 -17.40 -98.93 -29.43
CA VAL A 1106 -18.08 -100.05 -30.08
C VAL A 1106 -17.01 -100.94 -30.71
N GLN A 1107 -16.92 -102.11 -30.08
CA GLN A 1107 -16.33 -103.39 -30.47
C GLN A 1107 -15.88 -103.54 -31.93
N THR A 1108 -14.66 -104.05 -32.12
CA THR A 1108 -14.32 -105.17 -33.04
C THR A 1108 -12.89 -105.68 -32.75
N PRO A 1109 -12.53 -106.92 -33.16
CA PRO A 1109 -11.74 -107.82 -32.32
C PRO A 1109 -10.23 -107.94 -32.67
N LYS A 1110 -9.49 -108.44 -31.68
CA LYS A 1110 -8.28 -109.29 -31.72
C LYS A 1110 -7.22 -109.06 -32.81
N LYS A 1111 -6.01 -108.71 -32.34
CA LYS A 1111 -4.66 -109.22 -32.70
C LYS A 1111 -3.68 -108.22 -32.05
N GLY A 1112 -2.79 -108.55 -31.14
CA GLY A 1112 -1.90 -109.70 -31.05
C GLY A 1112 -0.47 -109.14 -31.11
N PHE A 1113 0.36 -109.50 -30.11
CA PHE A 1113 1.84 -109.43 -30.16
C PHE A 1113 2.48 -108.02 -30.20
N PHE A 1114 3.66 -107.73 -29.66
CA PHE A 1114 4.60 -108.30 -28.69
C PHE A 1114 5.63 -107.18 -28.41
N SER A 1115 6.38 -107.35 -27.32
CA SER A 1115 7.59 -106.65 -26.86
C SER A 1115 8.39 -105.75 -27.83
N LYS A 1116 8.90 -104.62 -27.31
CA LYS A 1116 10.26 -104.55 -26.73
C LYS A 1116 10.39 -103.31 -25.85
#